data_AF-A0A5C2FX74-F1
#
_entry.id   AF-A0A5C2FX74-F1
#
_cell.length_a   1.000
_cell.length_b   1.000
_cell.length_c   1.000
_cell.angle_alpha   90.00
_cell.angle_beta   90.00
_cell.angle_gamma   90.00
#
_symmetry.space_group_name_H-M   'P 1'
#
loop_
_entity.id
_entity.type
_entity.pdbx_description
1 polymer ?
#
loop_
_entity_poly.entity_id
_entity_poly.type
_entity_poly.pdbx_seq_one_letter_code
_entity_poly.pdbx_strand_id
1 'polypeptide(L)'
;MAMAHFDVSLAYDQVVKRAVPGQVARVSHPDTDLPFEDILDLDGNPIAALVSNSQGYVQPFQILDGPAHVKLTVGSITYYLVDLNAVGAAATAAQEAAAAAELAASLVEAPADDVISTLVGNDASQTATAGDARWLPQAEVDATFAALVGLNGSDTQNAADARYTKRGELTVNVRDFGVIGDGTDETAKFQAAFDYVGSLGGGEVFVPLPTFGQPYRVGKFYFPRNFRLRSAPGVVYKRIGLSWGGINKPADIGVSPLSNSNDPYSGHGNIEIVGGEWDGAVLDEAYVPTGFNCFMFLAARNILIDNVNVKDVVTNHGLDINGIDGLQIRRSKFRGYIDGTTDQSRNYTEAIQIGPMNDTVETGGSWVLDANGAASRNITIDGKCYFGASGTAGTQAWPTGVGNHSAINRSRGLLTGGISITDCDFVGCTYIAITVYTWDNCDIYKNRFAGCQFGIRANNFTGAKAWNTTTKTWDTAPTRENPTDLKITENSFTDTSDTDISILGTGVSGVDGAWGWISNVQIVGNTRVRNLPGRSTGPFIRALICNTILIERNIGGHSSRGVEVAGSQGVQVRGNCITNTLNYGIIVDNANAVPEFPAADAHVENNKVMDAGSHGIGVNAVLGFEIISNKVKNPARVSSGVGILFSGSDAGLVSTNSVTASSLPFSITGIGGSNSTNTRVTLDNRIEGVNTRLASLTGAGTSYGNIEYTV
;
A
#
# COMPACT_ATOMS: atom_id res chain seq x y z
N MET A 1 -50.48 -33.65 66.99
CA MET A 1 -51.54 -33.47 65.99
C MET A 1 -50.94 -32.70 64.83
N ALA A 2 -50.89 -33.33 63.66
CA ALA A 2 -50.38 -32.72 62.44
C ALA A 2 -51.37 -31.65 61.95
N MET A 3 -50.89 -30.45 61.64
CA MET A 3 -51.58 -29.54 60.74
C MET A 3 -50.56 -28.94 59.78
N ALA A 4 -50.92 -29.06 58.51
CA ALA A 4 -50.11 -28.76 57.34
C ALA A 4 -49.71 -27.28 57.29
N HIS A 5 -48.43 -27.02 57.02
CA HIS A 5 -48.03 -25.75 56.41
C HIS A 5 -48.58 -25.74 54.98
N PHE A 6 -49.71 -25.07 54.79
CA PHE A 6 -50.14 -24.62 53.48
C PHE A 6 -49.22 -23.46 53.06
N ASP A 7 -48.49 -23.67 51.97
CA ASP A 7 -47.60 -22.70 51.38
C ASP A 7 -48.43 -21.59 50.71
N VAL A 8 -48.46 -20.41 51.35
CA VAL A 8 -49.24 -19.24 50.91
C VAL A 8 -48.67 -18.63 49.61
N SER A 9 -47.50 -19.09 49.15
CA SER A 9 -46.91 -18.64 47.89
C SER A 9 -47.70 -19.07 46.64
N LEU A 10 -48.50 -20.14 46.71
CA LEU A 10 -49.25 -20.69 45.56
C LEU A 10 -50.64 -20.05 45.35
N ALA A 11 -51.19 -19.33 46.33
CA ALA A 11 -52.47 -18.64 46.18
C ALA A 11 -52.32 -17.23 45.57
N TYR A 12 -51.16 -16.59 45.72
CA TYR A 12 -50.89 -15.28 45.13
C TYR A 12 -50.73 -15.35 43.60
N ASP A 13 -50.11 -16.43 43.12
CA ASP A 13 -49.80 -16.60 41.68
C ASP A 13 -51.02 -17.02 40.83
N GLN A 14 -52.07 -17.57 41.46
CA GLN A 14 -53.32 -17.97 40.78
C GLN A 14 -54.35 -16.83 40.65
N VAL A 15 -54.33 -15.84 41.55
CA VAL A 15 -55.27 -14.71 41.51
C VAL A 15 -54.78 -13.59 40.58
N VAL A 16 -53.46 -13.33 40.55
CA VAL A 16 -52.89 -12.27 39.69
C VAL A 16 -52.91 -12.65 38.21
N LYS A 17 -52.80 -13.95 37.86
CA LYS A 17 -52.81 -14.41 36.46
C LYS A 17 -54.20 -14.50 35.80
N ARG A 18 -55.30 -14.19 36.52
CA ARG A 18 -56.67 -14.25 35.97
C ARG A 18 -57.49 -12.95 36.10
N ALA A 19 -56.89 -11.85 36.55
CA ALA A 19 -57.57 -10.57 36.60
C ALA A 19 -57.55 -9.87 35.23
N VAL A 20 -58.71 -9.81 34.57
CA VAL A 20 -58.94 -8.94 33.41
C VAL A 20 -59.35 -7.56 33.93
N PRO A 21 -58.80 -6.44 33.41
CA PRO A 21 -59.19 -5.10 33.84
C PRO A 21 -60.71 -4.89 33.71
N GLY A 22 -61.36 -4.49 34.80
CA GLY A 22 -62.78 -4.09 34.81
C GLY A 22 -63.79 -5.11 35.36
N GLN A 23 -63.38 -6.25 35.93
CA GLN A 23 -64.29 -7.12 36.69
C GLN A 23 -64.02 -7.11 38.20
N VAL A 24 -65.07 -6.88 38.99
CA VAL A 24 -65.05 -6.93 40.46
C VAL A 24 -65.09 -8.39 40.91
N ALA A 25 -64.04 -8.85 41.59
CA ALA A 25 -64.05 -10.15 42.25
C ALA A 25 -65.00 -10.09 43.48
N ARG A 26 -66.06 -10.91 43.48
CA ARG A 26 -66.90 -11.11 44.67
C ARG A 26 -66.25 -12.13 45.58
N VAL A 27 -65.96 -11.72 46.82
CA VAL A 27 -65.70 -12.65 47.92
C VAL A 27 -66.90 -12.60 48.83
N SER A 28 -67.73 -13.66 48.82
CA SER A 28 -68.79 -13.84 49.81
C SER A 28 -68.27 -14.73 50.94
N HIS A 29 -68.32 -14.25 52.18
CA HIS A 29 -68.17 -15.09 53.37
C HIS A 29 -69.57 -15.37 53.93
N PRO A 30 -69.97 -16.63 54.17
CA PRO A 30 -71.19 -16.94 54.91
C PRO A 30 -70.90 -16.83 56.41
N ASP A 31 -71.85 -16.27 57.16
CA ASP A 31 -71.91 -16.23 58.63
C ASP A 31 -70.81 -15.45 59.36
N THR A 32 -71.15 -14.24 59.85
CA THR A 32 -71.41 -13.97 61.28
C THR A 32 -71.51 -12.46 61.54
N ASP A 33 -72.54 -12.08 62.30
CA ASP A 33 -72.69 -10.78 62.94
C ASP A 33 -71.48 -10.49 63.84
N LEU A 34 -70.67 -9.49 63.48
CA LEU A 34 -69.69 -8.87 64.38
C LEU A 34 -69.88 -7.35 64.34
N PRO A 35 -69.91 -6.67 65.50
CA PRO A 35 -70.03 -5.21 65.55
C PRO A 35 -68.76 -4.57 64.98
N PHE A 36 -68.95 -3.64 64.03
CA PHE A 36 -67.87 -2.80 63.53
C PHE A 36 -67.58 -1.71 64.56
N GLU A 37 -66.52 -1.89 65.35
CA GLU A 37 -65.96 -0.82 66.17
C GLU A 37 -64.68 -0.30 65.48
N ASP A 38 -64.72 0.98 65.12
CA ASP A 38 -63.65 1.91 64.72
C ASP A 38 -62.81 1.60 63.46
N ILE A 39 -63.14 2.29 62.37
CA ILE A 39 -62.25 2.46 61.20
C ILE A 39 -61.29 3.61 61.49
N LEU A 40 -59.99 3.29 61.61
CA LEU A 40 -58.90 4.24 61.84
C LEU A 40 -58.02 4.40 60.59
N ASP A 41 -57.42 5.57 60.40
CA ASP A 41 -56.34 5.75 59.42
C ASP A 41 -55.00 5.14 59.91
N LEU A 42 -53.94 5.24 59.09
CA LEU A 42 -52.60 4.71 59.43
C LEU A 42 -51.97 5.36 60.67
N ASP A 43 -52.46 6.53 61.08
CA ASP A 43 -52.00 7.28 62.25
C ASP A 43 -52.91 7.07 63.48
N GLY A 44 -53.96 6.24 63.36
CA GLY A 44 -54.84 5.87 64.45
C GLY A 44 -56.01 6.83 64.69
N ASN A 45 -56.36 7.69 63.72
CA ASN A 45 -57.47 8.65 63.86
C ASN A 45 -58.79 8.08 63.32
N PRO A 46 -59.94 8.31 63.99
CA PRO A 46 -61.26 7.87 63.50
C PRO A 46 -61.66 8.57 62.19
N ILE A 47 -62.01 7.79 61.17
CA ILE A 47 -62.50 8.32 59.89
C ILE A 47 -64.01 8.58 60.01
N ALA A 48 -64.39 9.83 60.29
CA ALA A 48 -65.78 10.22 60.48
C ALA A 48 -66.49 10.55 59.16
N ALA A 49 -67.02 9.53 58.46
CA ALA A 49 -68.13 9.69 57.52
C ALA A 49 -68.72 8.32 57.09
N LEU A 50 -69.81 7.88 57.73
CA LEU A 50 -70.67 6.83 57.18
C LEU A 50 -72.13 7.26 57.32
N VAL A 51 -72.72 7.72 56.22
CA VAL A 51 -74.16 7.94 56.10
C VAL A 51 -74.79 6.61 55.68
N SER A 52 -75.49 5.94 56.60
CA SER A 52 -76.33 4.79 56.27
C SER A 52 -77.61 5.25 55.59
N ASN A 53 -78.05 4.56 54.52
CA ASN A 53 -79.48 4.55 54.16
C ASN A 53 -80.14 3.24 54.62
N SER A 54 -81.45 3.30 54.81
CA SER A 54 -82.26 2.37 55.61
C SER A 54 -82.64 1.04 54.92
N GLN A 55 -81.91 0.61 53.89
CA GLN A 55 -82.18 -0.64 53.17
C GLN A 55 -80.86 -1.39 52.99
N GLY A 56 -80.54 -2.33 53.88
CA GLY A 56 -79.23 -2.97 54.02
C GLY A 56 -78.69 -3.71 52.79
N TYR A 57 -78.21 -2.96 51.79
CA TYR A 57 -77.45 -3.42 50.64
C TYR A 57 -76.19 -2.55 50.48
N VAL A 58 -75.04 -3.20 50.38
CA VAL A 58 -73.73 -2.56 50.23
C VAL A 58 -73.53 -2.15 48.75
N GLN A 59 -73.39 -0.85 48.48
CA GLN A 59 -72.83 -0.33 47.22
C GLN A 59 -71.30 -0.54 47.20
N PRO A 60 -70.66 -0.71 46.03
CA PRO A 60 -69.21 -0.77 45.94
C PRO A 60 -68.59 0.55 46.41
N PHE A 61 -67.60 0.46 47.30
CA PHE A 61 -66.85 1.60 47.80
C PHE A 61 -66.13 2.32 46.65
N GLN A 62 -66.28 3.64 46.58
CA GLN A 62 -65.42 4.50 45.77
C GLN A 62 -64.52 5.27 46.75
N ILE A 63 -63.23 4.92 46.79
CA ILE A 63 -62.23 5.73 47.50
C ILE A 63 -61.90 6.90 46.56
N LEU A 64 -62.51 8.05 46.81
CA LEU A 64 -62.19 9.29 46.13
C LEU A 64 -61.21 10.05 47.05
N ASP A 65 -59.93 9.98 46.68
CA ASP A 65 -58.80 10.70 47.25
C ASP A 65 -58.40 10.35 48.70
N GLY A 66 -57.42 9.44 48.82
CA GLY A 66 -56.66 9.16 50.05
C GLY A 66 -55.36 8.38 49.75
N PRO A 67 -54.35 8.41 50.64
CA PRO A 67 -53.01 7.83 50.38
C PRO A 67 -53.05 6.31 50.14
N ALA A 68 -52.12 5.82 49.31
CA ALA A 68 -52.12 4.53 48.59
C ALA A 68 -52.14 3.21 49.43
N HIS A 69 -52.32 3.27 50.75
CA HIS A 69 -52.31 2.09 51.62
C HIS A 69 -53.35 2.23 52.74
N VAL A 70 -54.36 1.35 52.74
CA VAL A 70 -55.36 1.26 53.83
C VAL A 70 -55.15 -0.04 54.59
N LYS A 71 -55.00 0.06 55.92
CA LYS A 71 -54.92 -1.07 56.84
C LYS A 71 -56.30 -1.31 57.45
N LEU A 72 -56.91 -2.46 57.19
CA LEU A 72 -58.21 -2.82 57.75
C LEU A 72 -58.03 -3.98 58.73
N THR A 73 -58.48 -3.82 59.98
CA THR A 73 -58.40 -4.88 61.00
C THR A 73 -59.81 -5.32 61.36
N VAL A 74 -60.10 -6.62 61.26
CA VAL A 74 -61.38 -7.20 61.65
C VAL A 74 -61.10 -8.37 62.60
N GLY A 75 -61.46 -8.22 63.87
CA GLY A 75 -61.05 -9.17 64.92
C GLY A 75 -59.53 -9.25 65.05
N SER A 76 -58.97 -10.47 65.08
CA SER A 76 -57.52 -10.71 65.20
C SER A 76 -56.77 -10.78 63.86
N ILE A 77 -57.40 -10.40 62.74
CA ILE A 77 -56.84 -10.51 61.40
C ILE A 77 -56.67 -9.11 60.79
N THR A 78 -55.47 -8.83 60.27
CA THR A 78 -55.11 -7.59 59.58
C THR A 78 -55.08 -7.83 58.07
N TYR A 79 -55.82 -7.02 57.32
CA TYR A 79 -55.80 -6.96 55.86
C TYR A 79 -55.06 -5.69 55.39
N TYR A 80 -54.21 -5.83 54.37
CA TYR A 80 -53.58 -4.72 53.67
C TYR A 80 -54.24 -4.57 52.30
N LEU A 81 -54.94 -3.46 52.07
CA LEU A 81 -55.50 -3.13 50.76
C LEU A 81 -54.44 -2.33 50.00
N VAL A 82 -53.90 -2.94 48.94
CA VAL A 82 -52.98 -2.30 48.00
C VAL A 82 -53.79 -1.76 46.83
N ASP A 83 -53.59 -0.49 46.49
CA ASP A 83 -54.17 0.08 45.27
C ASP A 83 -53.60 -0.64 44.03
N LEU A 84 -54.45 -1.42 43.37
CA LEU A 84 -54.10 -2.17 42.16
C LEU A 84 -53.86 -1.24 40.94
N ASN A 85 -54.28 0.03 40.99
CA ASN A 85 -53.95 1.00 39.95
C ASN A 85 -52.47 1.44 40.03
N ALA A 86 -51.89 1.48 41.24
CA ALA A 86 -50.47 1.77 41.43
C ALA A 86 -49.58 0.59 40.97
N VAL A 87 -50.05 -0.65 41.12
CA VAL A 87 -49.35 -1.85 40.61
C VAL A 87 -49.45 -1.96 39.09
N GLY A 88 -50.59 -1.56 38.50
CA GLY A 88 -50.74 -1.44 37.05
C GLY A 88 -49.81 -0.38 36.46
N ALA A 89 -49.73 0.81 37.04
CA ALA A 89 -48.82 1.87 36.60
C ALA A 89 -47.34 1.47 36.75
N ALA A 90 -46.97 0.78 37.84
CA ALA A 90 -45.61 0.29 38.04
C ALA A 90 -45.24 -0.89 37.12
N ALA A 91 -46.19 -1.77 36.79
CA ALA A 91 -45.99 -2.86 35.84
C ALA A 91 -45.90 -2.36 34.40
N THR A 92 -46.72 -1.38 34.02
CA THR A 92 -46.62 -0.70 32.71
C THR A 92 -45.34 0.11 32.62
N ALA A 93 -44.95 0.85 33.66
CA ALA A 93 -43.67 1.56 33.70
C ALA A 93 -42.46 0.60 33.69
N ALA A 94 -42.56 -0.58 34.31
CA ALA A 94 -41.51 -1.59 34.26
C ALA A 94 -41.45 -2.31 32.89
N GLN A 95 -42.59 -2.53 32.23
CA GLN A 95 -42.63 -3.05 30.86
C GLN A 95 -42.19 -2.01 29.83
N GLU A 96 -42.54 -0.74 30.01
CA GLU A 96 -42.05 0.37 29.19
C GLU A 96 -40.57 0.63 29.44
N ALA A 97 -40.08 0.50 30.67
CA ALA A 97 -38.65 0.58 30.99
C ALA A 97 -37.89 -0.64 30.45
N ALA A 98 -38.48 -1.84 30.49
CA ALA A 98 -37.89 -3.04 29.89
C ALA A 98 -37.88 -2.95 28.36
N ALA A 99 -38.96 -2.49 27.74
CA ALA A 99 -39.05 -2.26 26.30
C ALA A 99 -38.14 -1.10 25.85
N ALA A 100 -38.00 -0.04 26.65
CA ALA A 100 -37.04 1.03 26.42
C ALA A 100 -35.59 0.57 26.62
N ALA A 101 -35.33 -0.34 27.57
CA ALA A 101 -34.01 -0.95 27.78
C ALA A 101 -33.66 -1.94 26.66
N GLU A 102 -34.64 -2.70 26.15
CA GLU A 102 -34.47 -3.64 25.04
C GLU A 102 -34.34 -2.90 23.70
N LEU A 103 -35.10 -1.80 23.51
CA LEU A 103 -34.91 -0.84 22.41
C LEU A 103 -33.55 -0.14 22.51
N ALA A 104 -33.15 0.34 23.70
CA ALA A 104 -31.84 0.94 23.90
C ALA A 104 -30.70 -0.08 23.67
N ALA A 105 -30.86 -1.35 24.06
CA ALA A 105 -29.91 -2.41 23.77
C ALA A 105 -29.83 -2.72 22.26
N SER A 106 -30.96 -2.73 21.56
CA SER A 106 -31.02 -2.89 20.10
C SER A 106 -30.38 -1.70 19.34
N LEU A 107 -30.53 -0.49 19.87
CA LEU A 107 -29.90 0.75 19.36
C LEU A 107 -28.41 0.87 19.73
N VAL A 108 -27.92 0.08 20.68
CA VAL A 108 -26.50 -0.06 21.03
C VAL A 108 -25.79 -1.07 20.13
N GLU A 109 -26.52 -2.04 19.55
CA GLU A 109 -25.95 -3.03 18.61
C GLU A 109 -26.18 -2.70 17.13
N ALA A 110 -27.10 -1.80 16.78
CA ALA A 110 -27.35 -1.40 15.41
C ALA A 110 -26.28 -0.44 14.84
N PRO A 111 -25.91 -0.55 13.55
CA PRO A 111 -25.10 0.46 12.87
C PRO A 111 -25.75 1.85 12.98
N ALA A 112 -24.96 2.90 13.21
CA ALA A 112 -25.46 4.27 13.39
C ALA A 112 -26.37 4.75 12.23
N ASP A 113 -26.16 4.20 11.03
CA ASP A 113 -26.92 4.51 9.83
C ASP A 113 -28.38 3.99 9.89
N ASP A 114 -28.64 2.86 10.56
CA ASP A 114 -29.99 2.30 10.74
C ASP A 114 -30.79 3.09 11.80
N VAL A 115 -30.10 3.58 12.84
CA VAL A 115 -30.69 4.40 13.90
C VAL A 115 -31.10 5.77 13.36
N ILE A 116 -30.24 6.38 12.54
CA ILE A 116 -30.53 7.68 11.91
C ILE A 116 -31.64 7.51 10.86
N SER A 117 -31.59 6.49 9.99
CA SER A 117 -32.65 6.18 9.02
C SER A 117 -34.05 6.09 9.67
N THR A 118 -34.12 5.47 10.85
CA THR A 118 -35.39 5.27 11.57
C THR A 118 -35.89 6.56 12.23
N LEU A 119 -34.99 7.43 12.71
CA LEU A 119 -35.32 8.69 13.37
C LEU A 119 -35.70 9.82 12.39
N VAL A 120 -35.13 9.86 11.19
CA VAL A 120 -35.37 10.95 10.21
C VAL A 120 -36.43 10.61 9.14
N GLY A 121 -37.17 9.51 9.30
CA GLY A 121 -38.35 9.21 8.50
C GLY A 121 -38.11 9.03 6.99
N ASN A 122 -36.96 8.48 6.59
CA ASN A 122 -36.60 8.18 5.19
C ASN A 122 -36.64 9.39 4.22
N ASP A 123 -36.30 10.60 4.66
CA ASP A 123 -36.01 11.71 3.74
C ASP A 123 -34.55 11.65 3.26
N ALA A 124 -34.36 11.18 2.03
CA ALA A 124 -33.05 11.00 1.39
C ALA A 124 -32.25 12.30 1.22
N SER A 125 -32.88 13.48 1.32
CA SER A 125 -32.20 14.77 1.22
C SER A 125 -31.43 15.13 2.49
N GLN A 126 -31.83 14.60 3.65
CA GLN A 126 -31.19 14.86 4.95
C GLN A 126 -30.15 13.80 5.34
N THR A 127 -30.18 12.62 4.71
CA THR A 127 -29.18 11.57 4.95
C THR A 127 -27.78 11.97 4.45
N ALA A 128 -27.70 12.77 3.40
CA ALA A 128 -26.45 13.38 2.93
C ALA A 128 -25.91 14.42 3.93
N THR A 129 -26.79 15.20 4.57
CA THR A 129 -26.43 16.17 5.62
C THR A 129 -26.11 15.48 6.95
N ALA A 130 -26.70 14.32 7.26
CA ALA A 130 -26.43 13.55 8.47
C ALA A 130 -25.04 12.87 8.47
N GLY A 131 -24.51 12.56 7.28
CA GLY A 131 -23.11 12.16 7.12
C GLY A 131 -22.13 13.24 7.58
N ASP A 132 -22.45 14.51 7.31
CA ASP A 132 -21.70 15.71 7.71
C ASP A 132 -22.05 16.21 9.13
N ALA A 133 -23.28 15.97 9.61
CA ALA A 133 -23.74 16.37 10.94
C ALA A 133 -23.11 15.55 12.08
N ARG A 134 -22.40 14.45 11.77
CA ARG A 134 -21.48 13.78 12.70
C ARG A 134 -20.39 14.70 13.26
N TRP A 135 -20.21 15.89 12.68
CA TRP A 135 -19.10 16.78 13.01
C TRP A 135 -19.49 18.26 13.11
N LEU A 136 -20.77 18.54 13.39
CA LEU A 136 -21.17 19.86 13.91
C LEU A 136 -20.50 20.10 15.29
N PRO A 137 -20.29 21.35 15.71
CA PRO A 137 -19.71 21.64 17.03
C PRO A 137 -20.48 20.88 18.11
N GLN A 138 -19.75 20.19 18.98
CA GLN A 138 -20.30 19.32 20.03
C GLN A 138 -21.50 19.96 20.76
N ALA A 139 -21.43 21.27 21.02
CA ALA A 139 -22.49 22.05 21.67
C ALA A 139 -23.86 22.04 20.97
N GLU A 140 -23.95 21.99 19.64
CA GLU A 140 -25.23 22.03 18.93
C GLU A 140 -25.87 20.64 18.80
N VAL A 141 -25.04 19.61 18.61
CA VAL A 141 -25.49 18.21 18.58
C VAL A 141 -25.89 17.75 19.98
N ASP A 142 -25.12 18.12 21.00
CA ASP A 142 -25.41 17.80 22.39
C ASP A 142 -26.65 18.52 22.90
N ALA A 143 -26.87 19.78 22.50
CA ALA A 143 -28.11 20.49 22.82
C ALA A 143 -29.33 19.86 22.15
N THR A 144 -29.20 19.43 20.90
CA THR A 144 -30.29 18.78 20.15
C THR A 144 -30.59 17.39 20.69
N PHE A 145 -29.56 16.60 21.02
CA PHE A 145 -29.72 15.26 21.58
C PHE A 145 -30.21 15.31 23.04
N ALA A 146 -29.65 16.18 23.89
CA ALA A 146 -30.14 16.40 25.26
C ALA A 146 -31.60 16.87 25.29
N ALA A 147 -32.01 17.71 24.33
CA ALA A 147 -33.41 18.10 24.16
C ALA A 147 -34.31 16.94 23.69
N LEU A 148 -33.76 15.99 22.93
CA LEU A 148 -34.52 14.85 22.38
C LEU A 148 -34.69 13.72 23.40
N VAL A 149 -33.73 13.49 24.30
CA VAL A 149 -33.75 12.37 25.27
C VAL A 149 -33.87 12.79 26.74
N GLY A 150 -33.95 14.09 27.04
CA GLY A 150 -34.20 14.59 28.40
C GLY A 150 -33.05 14.35 29.40
N LEU A 151 -31.82 14.14 28.91
CA LEU A 151 -30.63 13.93 29.74
C LEU A 151 -29.85 15.24 29.91
N ASN A 152 -29.24 15.43 31.09
CA ASN A 152 -28.37 16.58 31.34
C ASN A 152 -27.09 16.45 30.50
N GLY A 153 -26.60 17.58 29.95
CA GLY A 153 -25.48 17.60 29.00
C GLY A 153 -24.18 16.92 29.47
N SER A 154 -23.94 16.81 30.78
CA SER A 154 -22.78 16.10 31.33
C SER A 154 -22.88 14.57 31.21
N ASP A 155 -24.10 14.01 31.30
CA ASP A 155 -24.31 12.56 31.22
C ASP A 155 -24.28 12.08 29.76
N THR A 156 -24.69 12.96 28.84
CA THR A 156 -24.56 12.78 27.39
C THR A 156 -23.11 12.76 26.94
N GLN A 157 -22.28 13.68 27.46
CA GLN A 157 -20.84 13.72 27.21
C GLN A 157 -20.16 12.46 27.75
N ASN A 158 -20.46 12.05 28.99
CA ASN A 158 -19.91 10.83 29.58
C ASN A 158 -20.35 9.56 28.81
N ALA A 159 -21.58 9.53 28.28
CA ALA A 159 -22.06 8.41 27.46
C ALA A 159 -21.46 8.40 26.04
N ALA A 160 -21.17 9.55 25.46
CA ALA A 160 -20.44 9.68 24.19
C ALA A 160 -18.98 9.26 24.37
N ASP A 161 -18.29 9.77 25.38
CA ASP A 161 -16.91 9.39 25.74
C ASP A 161 -16.79 7.89 26.06
N ALA A 162 -17.83 7.31 26.68
CA ALA A 162 -17.95 5.87 26.92
C ALA A 162 -18.26 5.04 25.65
N ARG A 163 -18.90 5.64 24.62
CA ARG A 163 -19.10 4.99 23.30
C ARG A 163 -17.79 4.88 22.52
N TYR A 164 -16.90 5.86 22.62
CA TYR A 164 -15.59 5.84 21.94
C TYR A 164 -14.56 4.91 22.60
N THR A 165 -14.77 4.51 23.86
CA THR A 165 -13.89 3.58 24.58
C THR A 165 -14.34 2.11 24.53
N LYS A 166 -15.60 1.81 24.16
CA LYS A 166 -16.14 0.43 24.22
C LYS A 166 -16.01 -0.42 22.95
N ARG A 167 -15.56 0.13 21.81
CA ARG A 167 -15.40 -0.62 20.56
C ARG A 167 -14.00 -1.21 20.30
N GLY A 168 -13.03 -1.00 21.18
CA GLY A 168 -11.66 -1.47 20.95
C GLY A 168 -10.92 -0.77 19.80
N GLU A 169 -11.55 0.20 19.15
CA GLU A 169 -10.98 1.13 18.17
C GLU A 169 -11.14 2.53 18.73
N LEU A 170 -10.06 3.08 19.31
CA LEU A 170 -10.05 4.45 19.79
C LEU A 170 -9.84 5.37 18.59
N THR A 171 -10.92 5.94 18.06
CA THR A 171 -10.87 6.97 17.01
C THR A 171 -10.96 8.35 17.63
N VAL A 172 -9.96 9.20 17.36
CA VAL A 172 -9.85 10.58 17.86
C VAL A 172 -9.98 11.56 16.71
N ASN A 173 -10.74 12.65 16.87
CA ASN A 173 -10.83 13.69 15.85
C ASN A 173 -9.81 14.81 16.14
N VAL A 174 -9.08 15.25 15.11
CA VAL A 174 -8.14 16.38 15.25
C VAL A 174 -8.81 17.71 15.66
N ARG A 175 -10.11 17.87 15.42
CA ARG A 175 -10.90 19.02 15.87
C ARG A 175 -10.97 19.14 17.38
N ASP A 176 -10.91 18.01 18.09
CA ASP A 176 -10.90 17.97 19.56
C ASP A 176 -9.61 18.61 20.12
N PHE A 177 -8.60 18.77 19.26
CA PHE A 177 -7.31 19.40 19.55
C PHE A 177 -7.20 20.80 18.92
N GLY A 178 -8.31 21.36 18.43
CA GLY A 178 -8.40 22.72 17.91
C GLY A 178 -7.98 22.90 16.45
N VAL A 179 -7.83 21.81 15.70
CA VAL A 179 -7.59 21.87 14.23
C VAL A 179 -8.86 22.32 13.52
N ILE A 180 -8.76 23.39 12.73
CA ILE A 180 -9.91 24.03 12.09
C ILE A 180 -9.71 24.34 10.60
N GLY A 181 -8.46 24.36 10.10
CA GLY A 181 -8.15 24.64 8.71
C GLY A 181 -8.46 26.09 8.31
N ASP A 182 -7.95 27.05 9.09
CA ASP A 182 -8.13 28.50 8.88
C ASP A 182 -6.95 29.16 8.13
N GLY A 183 -5.98 28.37 7.66
CA GLY A 183 -4.77 28.84 6.99
C GLY A 183 -3.61 29.20 7.93
N THR A 184 -3.80 29.09 9.25
CA THR A 184 -2.70 29.21 10.22
C THR A 184 -1.93 27.90 10.37
N ASP A 185 -0.75 27.96 11.01
CA ASP A 185 0.02 26.75 11.34
C ASP A 185 -0.71 25.91 12.39
N GLU A 186 -1.11 24.70 12.01
CA GLU A 186 -1.83 23.77 12.88
C GLU A 186 -0.99 22.57 13.32
N THR A 187 0.32 22.59 13.05
CA THR A 187 1.24 21.47 13.29
C THR A 187 1.16 20.94 14.72
N ALA A 188 1.24 21.83 15.71
CA ALA A 188 1.22 21.44 17.13
C ALA A 188 -0.11 20.81 17.55
N LYS A 189 -1.22 21.25 16.95
CA LYS A 189 -2.57 20.75 17.24
C LYS A 189 -2.75 19.33 16.69
N PHE A 190 -2.31 19.10 15.45
CA PHE A 190 -2.24 17.76 14.86
C PHE A 190 -1.35 16.83 15.69
N GLN A 191 -0.15 17.28 16.06
CA GLN A 191 0.78 16.47 16.85
C GLN A 191 0.19 16.13 18.23
N ALA A 192 -0.56 17.03 18.87
CA ALA A 192 -1.23 16.75 20.13
C ALA A 192 -2.25 15.60 20.01
N ALA A 193 -3.00 15.52 18.90
CA ALA A 193 -3.89 14.40 18.63
C ALA A 193 -3.12 13.08 18.43
N PHE A 194 -1.99 13.14 17.72
CA PHE A 194 -1.14 11.98 17.48
C PHE A 194 -0.52 11.47 18.80
N ASP A 195 0.01 12.37 19.61
CA ASP A 195 0.62 12.06 20.91
C ASP A 195 -0.42 11.50 21.89
N TYR A 196 -1.65 12.02 21.88
CA TYR A 196 -2.74 11.48 22.70
C TYR A 196 -3.05 10.02 22.35
N VAL A 197 -3.25 9.71 21.07
CA VAL A 197 -3.45 8.32 20.61
C VAL A 197 -2.24 7.44 20.93
N GLY A 198 -1.03 7.98 20.76
CA GLY A 198 0.21 7.29 21.13
C GLY A 198 0.28 6.96 22.63
N SER A 199 -0.16 7.88 23.50
CA SER A 199 -0.19 7.68 24.96
C SER A 199 -1.15 6.58 25.40
N LEU A 200 -2.14 6.26 24.56
CA LEU A 200 -3.10 5.19 24.77
C LEU A 200 -2.62 3.84 24.21
N GLY A 201 -1.42 3.80 23.65
CA GLY A 201 -0.81 2.60 23.07
C GLY A 201 -1.13 2.36 21.59
N GLY A 202 -1.83 3.30 20.95
CA GLY A 202 -2.27 3.22 19.56
C GLY A 202 -3.73 3.60 19.37
N GLY A 203 -4.17 3.62 18.11
CA GLY A 203 -5.53 3.99 17.71
C GLY A 203 -5.58 4.72 16.38
N GLU A 204 -6.77 5.23 16.05
CA GLU A 204 -7.04 5.97 14.83
C GLU A 204 -7.17 7.47 15.12
N VAL A 205 -6.57 8.31 14.28
CA VAL A 205 -6.83 9.74 14.19
C VAL A 205 -7.58 10.01 12.90
N PHE A 206 -8.76 10.61 13.01
CA PHE A 206 -9.57 11.04 11.90
C PHE A 206 -9.38 12.53 11.61
N VAL A 207 -9.16 12.85 10.33
CA VAL A 207 -9.00 14.22 9.84
C VAL A 207 -10.18 14.58 8.93
N PRO A 208 -11.11 15.43 9.38
CA PRO A 208 -12.23 15.88 8.56
C PRO A 208 -11.78 16.95 7.55
N LEU A 209 -12.68 17.35 6.64
CA LEU A 209 -12.47 18.54 5.83
C LEU A 209 -12.30 19.80 6.71
N PRO A 210 -11.52 20.79 6.26
CA PRO A 210 -11.30 22.04 6.99
C PRO A 210 -12.60 22.82 7.15
N THR A 211 -12.83 23.38 8.33
CA THR A 211 -14.03 24.17 8.66
C THR A 211 -14.14 25.43 7.81
N PHE A 212 -13.00 26.07 7.53
CA PHE A 212 -12.94 27.30 6.72
C PHE A 212 -12.61 27.05 5.24
N GLY A 213 -12.62 25.78 4.79
CA GLY A 213 -12.36 25.42 3.40
C GLY A 213 -10.91 25.64 2.92
N GLN A 214 -10.00 26.08 3.80
CA GLN A 214 -8.58 26.25 3.46
C GLN A 214 -7.80 24.96 3.74
N PRO A 215 -6.77 24.63 2.93
CA PRO A 215 -5.87 23.52 3.25
C PRO A 215 -5.28 23.63 4.67
N TYR A 216 -5.09 22.50 5.34
CA TYR A 216 -4.41 22.45 6.63
C TYR A 216 -2.94 22.80 6.45
N ARG A 217 -2.47 23.89 7.07
CA ARG A 217 -1.06 24.27 6.97
C ARG A 217 -0.29 23.57 8.07
N VAL A 218 0.62 22.67 7.68
CA VAL A 218 1.32 21.79 8.62
C VAL A 218 2.81 21.67 8.29
N GLY A 219 3.61 21.35 9.30
CA GLY A 219 5.05 21.12 9.22
C GLY A 219 5.39 19.64 9.40
N LYS A 220 6.39 19.36 10.24
CA LYS A 220 6.85 18.00 10.54
C LYS A 220 5.96 17.30 11.57
N PHE A 221 5.68 16.01 11.35
CA PHE A 221 4.92 15.16 12.26
C PHE A 221 5.70 13.94 12.71
N TYR A 222 5.41 13.46 13.92
CA TYR A 222 5.90 12.21 14.47
C TYR A 222 4.75 11.22 14.67
N PHE A 223 4.82 10.07 14.00
CA PHE A 223 3.83 9.01 14.15
C PHE A 223 4.19 8.07 15.29
N PRO A 224 3.27 7.81 16.24
CA PRO A 224 3.47 6.80 17.27
C PRO A 224 3.32 5.38 16.69
N ARG A 225 3.61 4.36 17.53
CA ARG A 225 3.38 2.96 17.20
C ARG A 225 1.88 2.66 17.18
N ASN A 226 1.44 1.66 16.39
CA ASN A 226 0.05 1.21 16.31
C ASN A 226 -0.91 2.36 15.93
N PHE A 227 -0.53 3.13 14.93
CA PHE A 227 -1.16 4.41 14.60
C PHE A 227 -1.85 4.35 13.25
N ARG A 228 -3.09 4.82 13.18
CA ARG A 228 -3.81 4.97 11.92
C ARG A 228 -4.22 6.43 11.71
N LEU A 229 -3.75 7.06 10.64
CA LEU A 229 -4.25 8.35 10.19
C LEU A 229 -5.25 8.13 9.06
N ARG A 230 -6.50 8.55 9.24
CA ARG A 230 -7.54 8.48 8.21
C ARG A 230 -8.05 9.86 7.87
N SER A 231 -7.84 10.28 6.62
CA SER A 231 -8.31 11.57 6.12
C SER A 231 -9.64 11.43 5.38
N ALA A 232 -10.54 12.39 5.56
CA ALA A 232 -11.71 12.53 4.71
C ALA A 232 -11.30 12.79 3.24
N PRO A 233 -12.08 12.32 2.24
CA PRO A 233 -11.81 12.63 0.84
C PRO A 233 -11.75 14.15 0.60
N GLY A 234 -10.70 14.61 -0.09
CA GLY A 234 -10.50 16.04 -0.39
C GLY A 234 -9.68 16.81 0.65
N VAL A 235 -9.27 16.19 1.76
CA VAL A 235 -8.34 16.81 2.71
C VAL A 235 -7.00 17.09 2.02
N VAL A 236 -6.50 18.32 2.20
CA VAL A 236 -5.18 18.76 1.74
C VAL A 236 -4.37 19.23 2.95
N TYR A 237 -3.23 18.60 3.17
CA TYR A 237 -2.15 19.07 4.00
C TYR A 237 -1.23 19.90 3.10
N LYS A 238 -0.94 21.14 3.48
CA LYS A 238 -0.12 22.07 2.71
C LYS A 238 1.08 22.53 3.52
N ARG A 239 2.29 22.47 2.94
CA ARG A 239 3.54 22.81 3.64
C ARG A 239 3.58 24.23 4.16
N ILE A 240 4.19 24.36 5.34
CA ILE A 240 4.70 25.60 5.92
C ILE A 240 6.20 25.45 6.18
N GLY A 241 6.99 26.46 5.83
CA GLY A 241 8.41 26.53 6.18
C GLY A 241 9.28 25.49 5.48
N LEU A 242 10.56 25.42 5.84
CA LEU A 242 11.56 24.60 5.13
C LEU A 242 11.57 23.11 5.57
N SER A 243 10.79 22.75 6.58
CA SER A 243 10.70 21.38 7.10
C SER A 243 9.29 20.83 6.89
N TRP A 244 9.21 19.62 6.36
CA TRP A 244 7.94 18.94 6.10
C TRP A 244 8.15 17.43 6.21
N GLY A 245 7.08 16.76 6.61
CA GLY A 245 6.91 15.33 6.43
C GLY A 245 6.51 14.57 7.70
N GLY A 246 5.89 13.42 7.49
CA GLY A 246 5.58 12.48 8.55
C GLY A 246 6.72 11.49 8.74
N ILE A 247 7.25 11.40 9.96
CA ILE A 247 8.28 10.43 10.32
C ILE A 247 7.76 9.50 11.41
N ASN A 248 8.04 8.20 11.33
CA ASN A 248 7.77 7.35 12.49
C ASN A 248 8.71 7.74 13.64
N LYS A 249 8.18 7.90 14.85
CA LYS A 249 9.03 8.19 16.00
C LYS A 249 10.03 7.03 16.15
N PRO A 250 11.34 7.28 16.11
CA PRO A 250 12.31 6.23 16.42
C PRO A 250 12.17 5.86 17.90
N ALA A 251 12.72 4.71 18.30
CA ALA A 251 12.54 4.16 19.66
C ALA A 251 12.61 5.24 20.75
N ASP A 252 11.72 5.15 21.75
CA ASP A 252 11.61 6.15 22.82
C ASP A 252 12.99 6.49 23.41
N ILE A 253 13.31 7.79 23.49
CA ILE A 253 14.58 8.28 24.03
C ILE A 253 14.76 7.73 25.45
N GLY A 254 15.81 6.95 25.67
CA GLY A 254 16.10 6.29 26.95
C GLY A 254 15.56 4.85 27.06
N VAL A 255 14.72 4.41 26.12
CA VAL A 255 14.50 2.99 25.83
C VAL A 255 15.56 2.58 24.83
N SER A 256 16.65 2.03 25.34
CA SER A 256 17.58 1.28 24.49
C SER A 256 16.74 0.31 23.64
N PRO A 257 17.08 -0.01 22.38
CA PRO A 257 16.41 -1.06 21.59
C PRO A 257 16.39 -2.47 22.25
N LEU A 258 16.74 -2.55 23.54
CA LEU A 258 16.96 -3.68 24.41
C LEU A 258 15.77 -3.93 25.33
N SER A 259 14.67 -4.41 24.76
CA SER A 259 14.20 -5.71 25.27
C SER A 259 14.79 -6.87 24.45
N ASN A 260 15.29 -6.59 23.24
CA ASN A 260 16.09 -7.51 22.42
C ASN A 260 17.10 -6.76 21.53
N SER A 261 18.39 -6.76 21.90
CA SER A 261 19.54 -6.23 21.13
C SER A 261 19.67 -6.71 19.69
N ASN A 262 18.89 -7.71 19.29
CA ASN A 262 19.05 -8.39 18.02
C ASN A 262 17.98 -8.04 16.99
N ASP A 263 16.96 -7.23 17.30
CA ASP A 263 15.93 -6.87 16.32
C ASP A 263 16.33 -5.61 15.50
N PRO A 264 16.60 -5.75 14.19
CA PRO A 264 16.96 -4.62 13.35
C PRO A 264 15.78 -3.67 12.99
N TYR A 265 14.54 -4.01 13.34
CA TYR A 265 13.35 -3.22 13.03
C TYR A 265 12.65 -2.68 14.29
N SER A 266 13.39 -1.97 15.15
CA SER A 266 12.94 -1.50 16.47
C SER A 266 12.15 -0.18 16.49
N GLY A 267 12.14 0.58 15.39
CA GLY A 267 11.36 1.81 15.22
C GLY A 267 9.85 1.60 15.37
N HIS A 268 9.09 2.69 15.48
CA HIS A 268 7.63 2.61 15.58
C HIS A 268 7.05 2.06 14.28
N GLY A 269 6.28 0.97 14.39
CA GLY A 269 5.63 0.27 13.29
C GLY A 269 4.15 0.03 13.57
N ASN A 270 3.49 -0.76 12.71
CA ASN A 270 2.03 -0.85 12.63
C ASN A 270 1.40 0.53 12.40
N ILE A 271 1.83 1.19 11.31
CA ILE A 271 1.39 2.54 10.96
C ILE A 271 0.60 2.49 9.65
N GLU A 272 -0.59 3.06 9.65
CA GLU A 272 -1.43 3.19 8.47
C GLU A 272 -1.72 4.65 8.17
N ILE A 273 -1.46 5.10 6.95
CA ILE A 273 -1.82 6.43 6.47
C ILE A 273 -2.79 6.26 5.29
N VAL A 274 -4.04 6.70 5.48
CA VAL A 274 -5.13 6.51 4.53
C VAL A 274 -5.71 7.85 4.11
N GLY A 275 -5.60 8.15 2.82
CA GLY A 275 -6.17 9.37 2.24
C GLY A 275 -5.34 10.64 2.46
N GLY A 276 -5.80 11.72 1.82
CA GLY A 276 -5.20 13.05 1.91
C GLY A 276 -4.28 13.37 0.74
N GLU A 277 -4.23 14.66 0.37
CA GLU A 277 -3.19 15.23 -0.48
C GLU A 277 -2.16 15.94 0.40
N TRP A 278 -0.89 15.62 0.20
CA TRP A 278 0.27 16.18 0.89
C TRP A 278 1.02 17.04 -0.11
N ASP A 279 0.73 18.35 -0.08
CA ASP A 279 1.17 19.35 -1.04
C ASP A 279 2.40 20.10 -0.50
N GLY A 280 3.51 20.02 -1.25
CA GLY A 280 4.76 20.70 -0.97
C GLY A 280 4.73 22.23 -1.06
N ALA A 281 3.60 22.82 -1.46
CA ALA A 281 3.34 24.25 -1.44
C ALA A 281 4.40 25.11 -2.16
N VAL A 282 4.94 24.60 -3.28
CA VAL A 282 6.08 25.25 -3.99
C VAL A 282 5.76 26.64 -4.54
N LEU A 283 4.48 27.01 -4.65
CA LEU A 283 4.04 28.34 -5.07
C LEU A 283 3.87 29.32 -3.90
N ASP A 284 3.73 28.81 -2.67
CA ASP A 284 3.38 29.59 -1.48
C ASP A 284 4.54 29.70 -0.49
N GLU A 285 5.44 28.72 -0.50
CA GLU A 285 6.55 28.59 0.45
C GLU A 285 7.88 28.59 -0.28
N ALA A 286 8.87 29.28 0.30
CA ALA A 286 10.25 29.18 -0.17
C ALA A 286 10.74 27.73 -0.10
N TYR A 287 11.58 27.34 -1.05
CA TYR A 287 12.12 25.99 -1.13
C TYR A 287 13.62 25.93 -1.44
N VAL A 288 14.21 26.93 -2.10
CA VAL A 288 15.66 27.00 -2.36
C VAL A 288 16.41 27.50 -1.10
N PRO A 289 17.60 26.94 -0.76
CA PRO A 289 18.33 25.84 -1.39
C PRO A 289 18.10 24.48 -0.71
N THR A 290 16.92 24.26 -0.14
CA THR A 290 16.62 23.12 0.75
C THR A 290 15.70 22.08 0.09
N GLY A 291 15.43 20.98 0.79
CA GLY A 291 14.49 19.95 0.35
C GLY A 291 13.85 19.25 1.53
N PHE A 292 12.84 18.43 1.28
CA PHE A 292 12.14 17.68 2.33
C PHE A 292 11.65 16.32 1.84
N ASN A 293 11.60 15.35 2.74
CA ASN A 293 10.90 14.09 2.48
C ASN A 293 9.41 14.27 2.85
N CYS A 294 8.47 13.77 2.05
CA CYS A 294 7.06 13.83 2.45
C CYS A 294 6.75 12.83 3.57
N PHE A 295 7.31 11.62 3.49
CA PHE A 295 7.34 10.67 4.59
C PHE A 295 8.70 10.01 4.72
N MET A 296 9.05 9.64 5.95
CA MET A 296 10.23 8.85 6.25
C MET A 296 9.87 7.73 7.23
N PHE A 297 10.21 6.50 6.87
CA PHE A 297 10.03 5.34 7.74
C PHE A 297 11.36 4.66 7.99
N LEU A 298 11.72 4.55 9.27
CA LEU A 298 13.01 4.08 9.72
C LEU A 298 12.85 2.84 10.60
N ALA A 299 13.58 1.76 10.26
CA ALA A 299 13.76 0.57 11.09
C ALA A 299 12.43 0.02 11.66
N ALA A 300 11.37 -0.11 10.86
CA ALA A 300 10.03 -0.42 11.36
C ALA A 300 9.39 -1.60 10.61
N ARG A 301 8.23 -2.03 11.11
CA ARG A 301 7.42 -3.08 10.48
C ARG A 301 6.01 -2.63 10.21
N ASN A 302 5.37 -3.29 9.25
CA ASN A 302 3.93 -3.20 8.98
C ASN A 302 3.48 -1.75 8.76
N ILE A 303 3.88 -1.18 7.64
CA ILE A 303 3.49 0.16 7.21
C ILE A 303 2.50 0.03 6.05
N LEU A 304 1.40 0.77 6.10
CA LEU A 304 0.42 0.87 5.02
C LEU A 304 0.27 2.34 4.60
N ILE A 305 0.40 2.60 3.30
CA ILE A 305 0.09 3.88 2.66
C ILE A 305 -0.98 3.60 1.59
N ASP A 306 -2.16 4.18 1.77
CA ASP A 306 -3.32 3.86 0.93
C ASP A 306 -4.06 5.13 0.50
N ASN A 307 -4.26 5.28 -0.81
CA ASN A 307 -4.98 6.41 -1.40
C ASN A 307 -4.39 7.78 -1.00
N VAL A 308 -3.07 7.85 -0.84
CA VAL A 308 -2.36 9.09 -0.50
C VAL A 308 -1.87 9.78 -1.77
N ASN A 309 -2.03 11.09 -1.85
CA ASN A 309 -1.48 11.89 -2.95
C ASN A 309 -0.31 12.73 -2.44
N VAL A 310 0.91 12.40 -2.83
CA VAL A 310 2.09 13.22 -2.57
C VAL A 310 2.33 14.14 -3.77
N LYS A 311 2.42 15.44 -3.52
CA LYS A 311 2.46 16.46 -4.57
C LYS A 311 3.57 17.49 -4.35
N ASP A 312 4.29 17.81 -5.43
CA ASP A 312 5.27 18.90 -5.53
C ASP A 312 6.40 18.84 -4.49
N VAL A 313 7.08 17.70 -4.41
CA VAL A 313 8.20 17.51 -3.49
C VAL A 313 9.46 18.21 -4.01
N VAL A 314 10.24 18.77 -3.07
CA VAL A 314 11.47 19.53 -3.38
C VAL A 314 12.70 18.70 -3.01
N THR A 315 13.60 18.46 -3.98
CA THR A 315 14.97 17.91 -3.87
C THR A 315 15.14 16.49 -3.32
N ASN A 316 14.21 16.03 -2.49
CA ASN A 316 14.24 14.80 -1.72
C ASN A 316 13.06 13.89 -2.12
N HIS A 317 12.67 12.95 -1.27
CA HIS A 317 11.81 11.83 -1.63
C HIS A 317 10.34 12.05 -1.24
N GLY A 318 9.42 11.47 -2.00
CA GLY A 318 8.04 11.34 -1.54
C GLY A 318 7.98 10.44 -0.31
N LEU A 319 8.51 9.23 -0.42
CA LEU A 319 8.72 8.33 0.70
C LEU A 319 10.19 7.90 0.75
N ASP A 320 10.77 7.98 1.93
CA ASP A 320 12.13 7.54 2.23
C ASP A 320 12.06 6.33 3.18
N ILE A 321 12.29 5.13 2.63
CA ILE A 321 12.10 3.84 3.30
C ILE A 321 13.47 3.26 3.63
N ASN A 322 13.80 3.18 4.92
CA ASN A 322 15.10 2.70 5.38
C ASN A 322 14.95 1.58 6.40
N GLY A 323 15.23 0.35 5.97
CA GLY A 323 15.13 -0.84 6.79
C GLY A 323 13.71 -1.13 7.27
N ILE A 324 12.77 -1.33 6.36
CA ILE A 324 11.38 -1.69 6.69
C ILE A 324 11.08 -3.15 6.37
N ASP A 325 10.41 -3.87 7.26
CA ASP A 325 9.89 -5.22 7.02
C ASP A 325 8.35 -5.20 6.99
N GLY A 326 7.78 -5.35 5.79
CA GLY A 326 6.34 -5.25 5.58
C GLY A 326 5.89 -3.82 5.30
N LEU A 327 5.91 -3.40 4.04
CA LEU A 327 5.36 -2.13 3.56
C LEU A 327 4.38 -2.39 2.41
N GLN A 328 3.21 -1.77 2.47
CA GLN A 328 2.24 -1.78 1.38
C GLN A 328 1.91 -0.36 0.96
N ILE A 329 2.05 -0.05 -0.32
CA ILE A 329 1.67 1.22 -0.92
C ILE A 329 0.68 0.93 -2.04
N ARG A 330 -0.55 1.43 -1.91
CA ARG A 330 -1.60 1.15 -2.89
C ARG A 330 -2.43 2.38 -3.23
N ARG A 331 -2.94 2.42 -4.46
CA ARG A 331 -3.87 3.47 -4.95
C ARG A 331 -3.35 4.90 -4.75
N SER A 332 -2.04 5.08 -4.63
CA SER A 332 -1.42 6.34 -4.23
C SER A 332 -0.79 7.05 -5.43
N LYS A 333 -0.64 8.38 -5.34
CA LYS A 333 -0.12 9.19 -6.46
C LYS A 333 1.06 10.03 -6.02
N PHE A 334 2.12 10.01 -6.82
CA PHE A 334 3.35 10.77 -6.65
C PHE A 334 3.50 11.72 -7.83
N ARG A 335 3.27 13.01 -7.59
CA ARG A 335 3.08 13.98 -8.67
C ARG A 335 3.89 15.23 -8.44
N GLY A 336 4.71 15.63 -9.40
CA GLY A 336 5.45 16.89 -9.29
C GLY A 336 6.69 16.76 -8.42
N TYR A 337 7.83 17.10 -9.03
CA TYR A 337 9.12 17.20 -8.40
C TYR A 337 9.79 18.49 -8.85
N ILE A 338 10.56 19.11 -7.96
CA ILE A 338 11.45 20.20 -8.30
C ILE A 338 12.80 20.00 -7.61
N ASP A 339 13.87 20.28 -8.33
CA ASP A 339 15.19 20.33 -7.72
C ASP A 339 15.43 21.74 -7.15
N GLY A 340 15.40 21.86 -5.82
CA GLY A 340 15.69 23.07 -5.08
C GLY A 340 17.19 23.37 -4.90
N THR A 341 18.11 22.51 -5.34
CA THR A 341 19.56 22.82 -5.25
C THR A 341 19.96 23.88 -6.27
N THR A 342 20.95 24.70 -5.94
CA THR A 342 21.44 25.75 -6.84
C THR A 342 22.07 25.20 -8.12
N ASP A 343 22.63 24.00 -8.07
CA ASP A 343 23.33 23.34 -9.18
C ASP A 343 22.46 22.34 -9.97
N GLN A 344 21.21 22.14 -9.55
CA GLN A 344 20.28 21.17 -10.17
C GLN A 344 20.84 19.73 -10.24
N SER A 345 21.61 19.34 -9.22
CA SER A 345 22.34 18.06 -9.17
C SER A 345 21.48 16.86 -8.77
N ARG A 346 20.21 17.05 -8.44
CA ARG A 346 19.28 16.02 -7.92
C ARG A 346 18.25 15.61 -8.98
N ASN A 347 18.66 15.55 -10.23
CA ASN A 347 17.86 15.10 -11.37
C ASN A 347 17.73 13.57 -11.50
N TYR A 348 17.96 12.82 -10.41
CA TYR A 348 17.87 11.35 -10.36
C TYR A 348 16.96 10.84 -9.23
N THR A 349 16.48 11.73 -8.38
CA THR A 349 15.78 11.43 -7.12
C THR A 349 14.53 10.59 -7.31
N GLU A 350 14.34 9.63 -6.40
CA GLU A 350 13.20 8.73 -6.36
C GLU A 350 11.99 9.33 -5.65
N ALA A 351 10.80 9.10 -6.20
CA ALA A 351 9.54 9.39 -5.49
C ALA A 351 9.38 8.47 -4.28
N ILE A 352 9.74 7.19 -4.42
CA ILE A 352 9.85 6.23 -3.33
C ILE A 352 11.26 5.65 -3.35
N GLN A 353 12.05 6.00 -2.33
CA GLN A 353 13.35 5.40 -2.10
C GLN A 353 13.21 4.18 -1.18
N ILE A 354 13.76 3.03 -1.57
CA ILE A 354 13.78 1.78 -0.78
C ILE A 354 15.23 1.35 -0.54
N GLY A 355 15.76 1.80 0.59
CA GLY A 355 17.12 1.54 1.01
C GLY A 355 17.23 0.61 2.22
N PRO A 356 18.42 0.05 2.47
CA PRO A 356 18.78 -0.45 3.79
C PRO A 356 18.99 0.73 4.76
N MET A 357 18.94 0.46 6.07
CA MET A 357 19.20 1.45 7.12
C MET A 357 20.69 1.83 7.17
N ASN A 358 21.07 2.96 6.55
CA ASN A 358 22.45 3.41 6.35
C ASN A 358 22.84 4.66 7.18
N ASP A 359 22.93 4.49 8.51
CA ASP A 359 23.45 5.46 9.50
C ASP A 359 22.60 6.71 9.78
N THR A 360 22.62 7.15 11.03
CA THR A 360 21.95 8.36 11.52
C THR A 360 22.93 9.49 11.72
N VAL A 361 22.64 10.69 11.21
CA VAL A 361 22.39 11.88 12.06
C VAL A 361 21.65 12.95 11.26
N GLU A 362 20.51 13.46 11.74
CA GLU A 362 20.17 14.87 11.54
C GLU A 362 20.81 15.64 12.71
N THR A 363 22.09 16.04 12.58
CA THR A 363 22.73 16.89 13.59
C THR A 363 22.06 18.26 13.57
N GLY A 364 21.27 18.54 14.61
CA GLY A 364 20.49 19.77 14.80
C GLY A 364 19.25 19.58 15.68
N GLY A 365 18.84 18.33 15.94
CA GLY A 365 17.67 18.06 16.79
C GLY A 365 17.45 16.61 17.18
N SER A 366 18.53 15.82 17.23
CA SER A 366 18.64 14.47 17.82
C SER A 366 17.94 13.33 17.09
N TRP A 367 18.68 12.54 16.30
CA TRP A 367 18.43 11.09 16.15
C TRP A 367 19.76 10.33 16.04
N VAL A 368 19.99 9.42 17.00
CA VAL A 368 21.03 8.37 16.95
C VAL A 368 20.29 7.05 16.99
N LEU A 369 19.98 6.49 15.82
CA LEU A 369 19.68 5.07 15.68
C LEU A 369 20.95 4.48 15.10
N ASP A 370 21.68 3.68 15.87
CA ASP A 370 22.89 3.02 15.35
C ASP A 370 22.57 2.39 14.00
N ALA A 371 23.36 2.72 12.98
CA ALA A 371 23.32 2.08 11.66
C ALA A 371 23.37 0.56 11.84
N ASN A 372 22.21 -0.09 11.91
CA ASN A 372 22.12 -1.51 12.22
C ASN A 372 22.13 -2.36 10.94
N GLY A 373 22.15 -1.71 9.76
CA GLY A 373 22.16 -2.37 8.46
C GLY A 373 20.87 -3.13 8.14
N ALA A 374 19.75 -2.78 8.78
CA ALA A 374 18.45 -3.39 8.51
C ALA A 374 18.11 -3.28 7.02
N ALA A 375 17.86 -4.42 6.38
CA ALA A 375 17.44 -4.46 4.99
C ALA A 375 15.95 -4.14 4.86
N SER A 376 15.53 -3.48 3.79
CA SER A 376 14.10 -3.35 3.50
C SER A 376 13.60 -4.63 2.85
N ARG A 377 12.53 -5.23 3.37
CA ARG A 377 11.96 -6.50 2.90
C ARG A 377 10.44 -6.52 2.92
N ASN A 378 9.86 -7.42 2.11
CA ASN A 378 8.42 -7.63 2.03
C ASN A 378 7.67 -6.34 1.67
N ILE A 379 8.07 -5.72 0.56
CA ILE A 379 7.54 -4.44 0.10
C ILE A 379 6.62 -4.67 -1.10
N THR A 380 5.42 -4.12 -1.06
CA THR A 380 4.46 -4.16 -2.18
C THR A 380 4.05 -2.75 -2.56
N ILE A 381 4.17 -2.42 -3.83
CA ILE A 381 3.66 -1.19 -4.44
C ILE A 381 2.70 -1.61 -5.54
N ASP A 382 1.40 -1.40 -5.33
CA ASP A 382 0.37 -1.95 -6.19
C ASP A 382 -0.88 -1.06 -6.34
N GLY A 383 -1.95 -1.64 -6.89
CA GLY A 383 -3.28 -1.06 -6.88
C GLY A 383 -3.37 0.25 -7.66
N LYS A 384 -2.73 0.33 -8.85
CA LYS A 384 -2.74 1.50 -9.72
C LYS A 384 -2.08 2.74 -9.09
N CYS A 385 -0.96 2.57 -8.40
CA CYS A 385 -0.13 3.71 -8.03
C CYS A 385 0.33 4.48 -9.27
N TYR A 386 0.42 5.81 -9.17
CA TYR A 386 0.77 6.70 -10.29
C TYR A 386 2.00 7.56 -9.95
N PHE A 387 2.92 7.69 -10.91
CA PHE A 387 4.12 8.51 -10.82
C PHE A 387 4.20 9.44 -12.03
N GLY A 388 4.29 10.75 -11.83
CA GLY A 388 4.40 11.68 -12.95
C GLY A 388 4.41 13.16 -12.57
N ALA A 389 4.05 14.03 -13.51
CA ALA A 389 3.92 15.46 -13.26
C ALA A 389 2.64 15.80 -12.49
N SER A 390 2.67 16.87 -11.71
CA SER A 390 1.49 17.47 -11.06
C SER A 390 0.78 18.49 -11.95
N GLY A 391 1.52 19.13 -12.88
CA GLY A 391 1.06 20.28 -13.65
C GLY A 391 1.26 21.63 -12.94
N THR A 392 1.81 21.63 -11.72
CA THR A 392 2.16 22.86 -11.00
C THR A 392 3.30 23.58 -11.70
N ALA A 393 3.17 24.90 -11.89
CA ALA A 393 4.18 25.71 -12.54
C ALA A 393 5.55 25.58 -11.86
N GLY A 394 6.60 25.35 -12.65
CA GLY A 394 7.98 25.17 -12.15
C GLY A 394 8.32 23.75 -11.72
N THR A 395 7.35 22.84 -11.62
CA THR A 395 7.59 21.43 -11.31
C THR A 395 7.67 20.57 -12.58
N GLN A 396 8.25 19.39 -12.45
CA GLN A 396 8.33 18.38 -13.51
C GLN A 396 7.79 17.03 -13.02
N ALA A 397 7.72 16.05 -13.92
CA ALA A 397 7.55 14.66 -13.50
C ALA A 397 8.74 14.19 -12.67
N TRP A 398 8.51 13.21 -11.78
CA TRP A 398 9.56 12.61 -10.97
C TRP A 398 10.72 12.08 -11.83
N PRO A 399 11.99 12.38 -11.50
CA PRO A 399 13.11 11.79 -12.21
C PRO A 399 13.09 10.27 -12.13
N THR A 400 12.95 9.73 -10.92
CA THR A 400 12.78 8.30 -10.68
C THR A 400 11.49 8.04 -9.92
N GLY A 401 10.72 7.03 -10.33
CA GLY A 401 9.49 6.65 -9.65
C GLY A 401 9.79 5.88 -8.38
N VAL A 402 10.34 4.68 -8.53
CA VAL A 402 10.71 3.80 -7.40
C VAL A 402 12.15 3.36 -7.55
N GLY A 403 12.93 3.39 -6.49
CA GLY A 403 14.27 2.84 -6.55
C GLY A 403 15.12 3.12 -5.34
N ASN A 404 16.42 3.13 -5.57
CA ASN A 404 17.42 3.47 -4.56
C ASN A 404 18.74 3.83 -5.27
N HIS A 405 19.59 4.61 -4.62
CA HIS A 405 20.94 4.94 -5.09
C HIS A 405 22.01 4.82 -4.01
N SER A 406 21.70 4.13 -2.90
CA SER A 406 22.60 3.87 -1.79
C SER A 406 22.65 2.37 -1.46
N ALA A 407 23.84 1.83 -1.19
CA ALA A 407 24.00 0.47 -0.69
C ALA A 407 24.94 0.47 0.52
N ILE A 408 24.80 -0.53 1.39
CA ILE A 408 25.68 -0.70 2.55
C ILE A 408 26.34 -2.06 2.45
N ASN A 409 27.67 -2.08 2.43
CA ASN A 409 28.45 -3.32 2.51
C ASN A 409 28.46 -3.95 3.91
N ARG A 410 27.34 -3.93 4.65
CA ARG A 410 27.26 -4.32 6.07
C ARG A 410 25.97 -5.03 6.49
N SER A 411 25.12 -5.42 5.55
CA SER A 411 23.96 -6.21 5.95
C SER A 411 24.43 -7.56 6.52
N ARG A 412 23.79 -8.04 7.58
CA ARG A 412 24.07 -9.32 8.27
C ARG A 412 23.79 -10.56 7.40
N GLY A 413 24.21 -10.55 6.13
CA GLY A 413 23.75 -11.47 5.08
C GLY A 413 22.33 -11.18 4.59
N LEU A 414 21.83 -9.95 4.75
CA LEU A 414 20.46 -9.57 4.38
C LEU A 414 20.44 -8.48 3.30
N LEU A 415 20.27 -8.85 2.03
CA LEU A 415 20.07 -7.85 0.97
C LEU A 415 18.70 -7.15 1.13
N THR A 416 18.54 -5.93 0.62
CA THR A 416 17.19 -5.37 0.47
C THR A 416 16.46 -6.18 -0.61
N GLY A 417 15.18 -6.52 -0.42
CA GLY A 417 14.44 -7.25 -1.44
C GLY A 417 13.25 -8.06 -0.95
N GLY A 418 12.66 -8.88 -1.82
CA GLY A 418 11.24 -9.26 -1.64
C GLY A 418 10.35 -8.05 -1.93
N ILE A 419 10.60 -7.42 -3.08
CA ILE A 419 9.94 -6.18 -3.53
C ILE A 419 9.07 -6.51 -4.73
N SER A 420 7.81 -6.13 -4.66
CA SER A 420 6.82 -6.31 -5.73
C SER A 420 6.30 -4.94 -6.16
N ILE A 421 6.53 -4.56 -7.41
CA ILE A 421 6.02 -3.32 -8.01
C ILE A 421 5.10 -3.73 -9.15
N THR A 422 3.80 -3.63 -8.92
CA THR A 422 2.82 -4.25 -9.81
C THR A 422 1.69 -3.32 -10.19
N ASP A 423 1.27 -3.38 -11.45
CA ASP A 423 0.08 -2.66 -11.91
C ASP A 423 0.13 -1.14 -11.64
N CYS A 424 1.32 -0.53 -11.74
CA CYS A 424 1.53 0.90 -11.56
C CYS A 424 1.71 1.64 -12.90
N ASP A 425 1.48 2.96 -12.87
CA ASP A 425 1.64 3.86 -14.01
C ASP A 425 2.80 4.84 -13.77
N PHE A 426 3.84 4.74 -14.60
CA PHE A 426 4.98 5.65 -14.62
C PHE A 426 4.91 6.52 -15.88
N VAL A 427 4.73 7.83 -15.70
CA VAL A 427 4.43 8.76 -16.79
C VAL A 427 5.41 9.92 -16.80
N GLY A 428 6.20 10.00 -17.86
CA GLY A 428 7.12 11.12 -18.10
C GLY A 428 8.33 11.15 -17.18
N CYS A 429 8.69 10.04 -16.51
CA CYS A 429 9.84 10.02 -15.61
C CYS A 429 11.11 10.47 -16.35
N THR A 430 11.78 11.49 -15.82
CA THR A 430 12.82 12.22 -16.55
C THR A 430 14.20 11.55 -16.47
N TYR A 431 14.35 10.53 -15.62
CA TYR A 431 15.55 9.69 -15.53
C TYR A 431 15.18 8.20 -15.66
N ILE A 432 14.92 7.47 -14.57
CA ILE A 432 14.63 6.02 -14.62
C ILE A 432 13.33 5.75 -13.87
N ALA A 433 12.31 5.20 -14.50
CA ALA A 433 11.04 4.96 -13.80
C ALA A 433 11.19 3.98 -12.61
N ILE A 434 11.89 2.86 -12.79
CA ILE A 434 12.24 1.92 -11.71
C ILE A 434 13.73 1.60 -11.71
N THR A 435 14.40 1.84 -10.59
CA THR A 435 15.80 1.46 -10.34
C THR A 435 15.89 0.35 -9.29
N VAL A 436 16.32 -0.83 -9.72
CA VAL A 436 16.64 -1.98 -8.88
C VAL A 436 18.12 -1.91 -8.51
N TYR A 437 18.42 -1.24 -7.41
CA TYR A 437 19.79 -1.05 -6.95
C TYR A 437 20.11 -2.06 -5.85
N THR A 438 20.92 -3.08 -6.17
CA THR A 438 21.37 -4.13 -5.23
C THR A 438 20.27 -4.99 -4.58
N TRP A 439 19.05 -5.01 -5.14
CA TRP A 439 17.93 -5.75 -4.54
C TRP A 439 17.90 -7.24 -4.91
N ASP A 440 17.51 -8.10 -3.95
CA ASP A 440 17.18 -9.51 -4.18
C ASP A 440 15.66 -9.74 -4.37
N ASN A 441 15.28 -10.81 -5.07
CA ASN A 441 13.88 -11.26 -5.17
C ASN A 441 12.89 -10.12 -5.49
N CYS A 442 12.97 -9.60 -6.71
CA CYS A 442 12.20 -8.45 -7.15
C CYS A 442 11.24 -8.84 -8.30
N ASP A 443 9.96 -8.50 -8.16
CA ASP A 443 8.94 -8.70 -9.19
C ASP A 443 8.41 -7.35 -9.69
N ILE A 444 8.60 -7.09 -10.98
CA ILE A 444 8.13 -5.90 -11.68
C ILE A 444 7.13 -6.36 -12.75
N TYR A 445 5.85 -6.25 -12.42
CA TYR A 445 4.79 -6.94 -13.15
C TYR A 445 3.65 -6.02 -13.61
N LYS A 446 3.24 -6.11 -14.88
CA LYS A 446 2.05 -5.39 -15.41
C LYS A 446 2.07 -3.87 -15.24
N ASN A 447 3.24 -3.25 -15.16
CA ASN A 447 3.34 -1.79 -15.08
C ASN A 447 3.24 -1.15 -16.47
N ARG A 448 2.77 0.10 -16.51
CA ARG A 448 2.77 0.94 -17.71
C ARG A 448 3.82 2.04 -17.58
N PHE A 449 4.72 2.11 -18.55
CA PHE A 449 5.73 3.15 -18.69
C PHE A 449 5.39 3.99 -19.92
N ALA A 450 5.10 5.28 -19.75
CA ALA A 450 4.70 6.17 -20.84
C ALA A 450 5.60 7.41 -20.90
N GLY A 451 6.32 7.60 -22.00
CA GLY A 451 7.16 8.77 -22.24
C GLY A 451 8.31 8.93 -21.23
N CYS A 452 8.77 7.85 -20.60
CA CYS A 452 9.89 7.89 -19.67
C CYS A 452 11.23 7.98 -20.43
N GLN A 453 12.30 8.47 -19.81
CA GLN A 453 13.63 8.37 -20.41
C GLN A 453 14.12 6.92 -20.40
N PHE A 454 14.15 6.30 -19.22
CA PHE A 454 14.38 4.87 -19.02
C PHE A 454 13.18 4.24 -18.31
N GLY A 455 12.85 3.00 -18.69
CA GLY A 455 11.82 2.21 -18.01
C GLY A 455 12.36 1.60 -16.71
N ILE A 456 13.01 0.45 -16.83
CA ILE A 456 13.54 -0.33 -15.71
C ILE A 456 15.06 -0.43 -15.84
N ARG A 457 15.78 -0.15 -14.76
CA ARG A 457 17.22 -0.42 -14.65
C ARG A 457 17.52 -1.25 -13.42
N ALA A 458 18.20 -2.38 -13.60
CA ALA A 458 18.89 -3.06 -12.53
C ALA A 458 20.38 -2.85 -12.67
N ASN A 459 21.05 -2.51 -11.57
CA ASN A 459 22.49 -2.32 -11.58
C ASN A 459 23.12 -2.66 -10.24
N ASN A 460 24.39 -3.03 -10.30
CA ASN A 460 25.19 -3.26 -9.11
C ASN A 460 25.57 -1.95 -8.44
N PHE A 461 26.17 -2.11 -7.27
CA PHE A 461 26.96 -1.08 -6.62
C PHE A 461 28.20 -0.70 -7.47
N THR A 462 28.33 0.57 -7.82
CA THR A 462 29.47 1.10 -8.60
C THR A 462 30.22 2.16 -7.80
N GLY A 463 31.19 1.73 -6.99
CA GLY A 463 32.20 2.60 -6.36
C GLY A 463 32.07 2.69 -4.84
N ALA A 464 33.08 2.21 -4.10
CA ALA A 464 33.15 2.33 -2.65
C ALA A 464 33.21 3.81 -2.24
N LYS A 465 32.15 4.34 -1.62
CA LYS A 465 32.27 5.58 -0.84
C LYS A 465 33.10 5.27 0.41
N ALA A 466 33.95 6.18 0.89
CA ALA A 466 34.84 5.97 2.05
C ALA A 466 34.10 5.52 3.33
N TRP A 467 32.82 5.83 3.47
CA TRP A 467 31.95 5.40 4.56
C TRP A 467 31.58 3.90 4.49
N ASN A 468 31.74 3.28 3.33
CA ASN A 468 31.47 1.86 3.08
C ASN A 468 32.64 0.95 3.51
N THR A 469 33.74 1.54 3.99
CA THR A 469 34.97 0.83 4.39
C THR A 469 35.42 1.12 5.83
N THR A 470 34.69 1.94 6.60
CA THR A 470 35.09 2.28 7.98
C THR A 470 34.81 1.15 8.98
N THR A 471 35.89 0.58 9.49
CA THR A 471 35.97 -0.49 10.49
C THR A 471 35.33 -0.14 11.83
N LYS A 472 34.01 -0.33 11.97
CA LYS A 472 33.35 -0.58 13.27
C LYS A 472 33.17 -2.09 13.41
N THR A 473 34.15 -2.74 14.03
CA THR A 473 34.28 -4.18 14.35
C THR A 473 33.01 -5.04 14.18
N TRP A 474 32.87 -5.64 12.99
CA TRP A 474 32.10 -6.87 12.67
C TRP A 474 32.88 -7.68 11.61
N ASP A 475 34.22 -7.63 11.71
CA ASP A 475 35.18 -8.14 10.72
C ASP A 475 34.96 -9.63 10.41
N THR A 476 34.45 -9.93 9.20
CA THR A 476 34.85 -11.04 8.29
C THR A 476 33.87 -11.35 7.14
N ALA A 477 32.87 -10.52 6.81
CA ALA A 477 31.96 -10.84 5.69
C ALA A 477 32.24 -10.01 4.42
N PRO A 478 32.97 -10.54 3.41
CA PRO A 478 32.88 -10.06 2.04
C PRO A 478 31.62 -10.64 1.40
N THR A 479 30.45 -10.07 1.67
CA THR A 479 29.20 -10.52 1.03
C THR A 479 28.75 -9.53 -0.03
N ARG A 480 28.78 -9.99 -1.27
CA ARG A 480 28.50 -9.24 -2.50
C ARG A 480 27.01 -8.90 -2.57
N GLU A 481 26.68 -7.62 -2.80
CA GLU A 481 25.29 -7.16 -2.98
C GLU A 481 24.97 -6.97 -4.47
N ASN A 482 24.95 -8.06 -5.24
CA ASN A 482 24.47 -8.00 -6.62
C ASN A 482 22.99 -8.37 -6.68
N PRO A 483 22.18 -7.70 -7.52
CA PRO A 483 20.82 -8.14 -7.74
C PRO A 483 20.74 -9.60 -8.19
N THR A 484 19.76 -10.33 -7.63
CA THR A 484 19.46 -11.72 -7.97
C THR A 484 17.96 -11.97 -7.91
N ASP A 485 17.48 -12.95 -8.67
CA ASP A 485 16.07 -13.36 -8.71
C ASP A 485 15.15 -12.20 -9.12
N LEU A 486 15.45 -11.62 -10.28
CA LEU A 486 14.72 -10.49 -10.85
C LEU A 486 13.74 -10.95 -11.92
N LYS A 487 12.45 -10.61 -11.73
CA LYS A 487 11.38 -10.87 -12.70
C LYS A 487 10.83 -9.55 -13.21
N ILE A 488 10.90 -9.37 -14.53
CA ILE A 488 10.34 -8.22 -15.25
C ILE A 488 9.36 -8.77 -16.27
N THR A 489 8.08 -8.78 -15.91
CA THR A 489 7.09 -9.54 -16.67
C THR A 489 5.84 -8.73 -17.03
N GLU A 490 5.32 -8.95 -18.24
CA GLU A 490 4.06 -8.39 -18.74
C GLU A 490 3.94 -6.85 -18.63
N ASN A 491 5.06 -6.11 -18.65
CA ASN A 491 5.05 -4.65 -18.63
C ASN A 491 4.80 -4.07 -20.03
N SER A 492 4.28 -2.86 -20.07
CA SER A 492 4.05 -2.11 -21.31
C SER A 492 4.84 -0.81 -21.33
N PHE A 493 5.56 -0.58 -22.43
CA PHE A 493 6.38 0.60 -22.65
C PHE A 493 5.86 1.37 -23.86
N THR A 494 5.51 2.64 -23.68
CA THR A 494 5.04 3.52 -24.74
C THR A 494 5.96 4.72 -24.84
N ASP A 495 6.60 4.91 -25.98
CA ASP A 495 7.38 6.11 -26.31
C ASP A 495 8.53 6.43 -25.33
N THR A 496 9.11 5.40 -24.68
CA THR A 496 10.38 5.55 -23.96
C THR A 496 11.47 6.06 -24.90
N SER A 497 12.19 7.10 -24.49
CA SER A 497 13.13 7.80 -25.37
C SER A 497 14.48 7.08 -25.52
N ASP A 498 14.92 6.36 -24.49
CA ASP A 498 16.19 5.63 -24.49
C ASP A 498 15.98 4.10 -24.43
N THR A 499 16.07 3.48 -23.25
CA THR A 499 16.04 2.02 -23.06
C THR A 499 14.88 1.61 -22.16
N ASP A 500 14.09 0.61 -22.57
CA ASP A 500 12.95 0.14 -21.78
C ASP A 500 13.40 -0.70 -20.59
N ILE A 501 14.27 -1.70 -20.84
CA ILE A 501 14.76 -2.59 -19.80
C ILE A 501 16.28 -2.70 -19.90
N SER A 502 16.99 -2.37 -18.82
CA SER A 502 18.45 -2.42 -18.75
C SER A 502 18.94 -3.16 -17.50
N ILE A 503 19.70 -4.22 -17.69
CA ILE A 503 20.38 -4.97 -16.62
C ILE A 503 21.88 -4.73 -16.79
N LEU A 504 22.51 -4.08 -15.82
CA LEU A 504 23.88 -3.59 -15.92
C LEU A 504 24.72 -4.16 -14.78
N GLY A 505 25.21 -5.39 -14.98
CA GLY A 505 26.30 -5.94 -14.19
C GLY A 505 27.62 -5.22 -14.49
N THR A 506 28.66 -5.48 -13.69
CA THR A 506 29.93 -4.74 -13.77
C THR A 506 31.15 -5.65 -13.80
N GLY A 507 32.14 -5.27 -14.61
CA GLY A 507 33.27 -6.14 -14.98
C GLY A 507 34.32 -6.37 -13.89
N VAL A 508 34.32 -5.53 -12.86
CA VAL A 508 35.06 -5.69 -11.61
C VAL A 508 34.32 -4.84 -10.58
N SER A 509 33.68 -5.43 -9.56
CA SER A 509 32.98 -4.65 -8.54
C SER A 509 33.44 -5.05 -7.15
N GLY A 510 34.00 -4.09 -6.42
CA GLY A 510 34.36 -4.25 -5.02
C GLY A 510 35.81 -4.68 -4.78
N VAL A 511 36.15 -4.67 -3.50
CA VAL A 511 37.51 -4.70 -2.91
C VAL A 511 38.34 -5.94 -3.29
N ASP A 512 37.71 -6.97 -3.88
CA ASP A 512 38.29 -8.30 -4.10
C ASP A 512 38.51 -8.65 -5.60
N GLY A 513 38.24 -7.73 -6.53
CA GLY A 513 38.50 -7.96 -7.96
C GLY A 513 37.53 -8.93 -8.67
N ALA A 514 36.41 -9.29 -8.03
CA ALA A 514 35.43 -10.23 -8.57
C ALA A 514 34.36 -9.59 -9.48
N TRP A 515 33.73 -10.42 -10.32
CA TRP A 515 32.64 -10.05 -11.23
C TRP A 515 31.36 -9.65 -10.49
N GLY A 516 30.77 -8.54 -10.92
CA GLY A 516 29.44 -8.09 -10.52
C GLY A 516 28.34 -8.76 -11.34
N TRP A 517 28.17 -10.06 -11.22
CA TRP A 517 27.10 -10.78 -11.92
C TRP A 517 25.72 -10.45 -11.37
N ILE A 518 24.79 -10.08 -12.23
CA ILE A 518 23.35 -10.07 -11.93
C ILE A 518 22.79 -11.45 -12.32
N SER A 519 22.18 -12.16 -11.38
CA SER A 519 21.83 -13.58 -11.59
C SER A 519 20.34 -13.85 -11.60
N ASN A 520 19.92 -14.94 -12.24
CA ASN A 520 18.53 -15.43 -12.28
C ASN A 520 17.53 -14.37 -12.75
N VAL A 521 17.79 -13.83 -13.94
CA VAL A 521 16.97 -12.75 -14.53
C VAL A 521 15.94 -13.31 -15.48
N GLN A 522 14.68 -12.88 -15.34
CA GLN A 522 13.58 -13.22 -16.25
C GLN A 522 12.96 -11.95 -16.81
N ILE A 523 12.99 -11.78 -18.13
CA ILE A 523 12.37 -10.68 -18.87
C ILE A 523 11.35 -11.30 -19.82
N VAL A 524 10.08 -11.37 -19.40
CA VAL A 524 9.07 -12.22 -20.08
C VAL A 524 7.79 -11.46 -20.43
N GLY A 525 7.36 -11.54 -21.69
CA GLY A 525 6.05 -11.03 -22.09
C GLY A 525 5.90 -9.51 -22.09
N ASN A 526 7.00 -8.75 -22.09
CA ASN A 526 6.95 -7.30 -22.11
C ASN A 526 6.66 -6.77 -23.52
N THR A 527 5.96 -5.64 -23.60
CA THR A 527 5.53 -5.03 -24.86
C THR A 527 6.02 -3.60 -25.00
N ARG A 528 6.49 -3.25 -26.20
CA ARG A 528 6.86 -1.88 -26.55
C ARG A 528 6.01 -1.37 -27.70
N VAL A 529 5.43 -0.20 -27.52
CA VAL A 529 4.73 0.59 -28.53
C VAL A 529 5.49 1.90 -28.75
N ARG A 530 5.66 2.28 -30.01
CA ARG A 530 6.22 3.59 -30.36
C ARG A 530 5.28 4.30 -31.32
N ASN A 531 4.73 5.43 -30.86
CA ASN A 531 3.87 6.32 -31.65
C ASN A 531 4.66 7.51 -32.21
N LEU A 532 5.82 7.81 -31.62
CA LEU A 532 6.73 8.84 -32.11
C LEU A 532 7.48 8.41 -33.38
N PRO A 533 7.79 9.35 -34.30
CA PRO A 533 8.62 9.04 -35.45
C PRO A 533 10.02 8.57 -35.03
N GLY A 534 10.65 7.77 -35.89
CA GLY A 534 12.02 7.28 -35.68
C GLY A 534 12.12 6.13 -34.67
N ARG A 535 13.30 6.04 -34.03
CA ARG A 535 13.69 4.96 -33.10
C ARG A 535 14.21 5.58 -31.80
N SER A 536 14.16 4.85 -30.68
CA SER A 536 14.88 5.28 -29.47
C SER A 536 16.40 5.20 -29.65
N THR A 537 17.12 5.96 -28.83
CA THR A 537 18.59 5.96 -28.78
C THR A 537 19.13 4.63 -28.23
N GLY A 538 18.44 4.07 -27.23
CA GLY A 538 18.76 2.81 -26.59
C GLY A 538 18.08 1.59 -27.21
N PRO A 539 18.52 0.38 -26.82
CA PRO A 539 17.86 -0.87 -27.18
C PRO A 539 16.49 -1.00 -26.50
N PHE A 540 15.68 -1.94 -26.97
CA PHE A 540 14.47 -2.33 -26.24
C PHE A 540 14.88 -3.04 -24.93
N ILE A 541 15.70 -4.09 -25.04
CA ILE A 541 16.22 -4.81 -23.88
C ILE A 541 17.75 -4.83 -23.95
N ARG A 542 18.40 -4.47 -22.84
CA ARG A 542 19.84 -4.59 -22.62
C ARG A 542 20.12 -5.44 -21.39
N ALA A 543 20.99 -6.42 -21.52
CA ALA A 543 21.52 -7.19 -20.39
C ALA A 543 23.04 -7.35 -20.50
N LEU A 544 23.77 -6.83 -19.54
CA LEU A 544 25.23 -6.89 -19.49
C LEU A 544 25.63 -7.64 -18.23
N ILE A 545 26.59 -8.55 -18.36
CA ILE A 545 27.23 -9.24 -17.22
C ILE A 545 26.17 -9.90 -16.33
N CYS A 546 25.38 -10.77 -16.94
CA CYS A 546 24.35 -11.58 -16.29
C CYS A 546 24.75 -13.05 -16.24
N ASN A 547 24.35 -13.74 -15.17
CA ASN A 547 24.51 -15.18 -15.04
C ASN A 547 23.12 -15.84 -14.94
N THR A 548 22.76 -16.68 -15.91
CA THR A 548 21.41 -17.21 -16.08
C THR A 548 20.39 -16.10 -16.37
N ILE A 549 20.09 -15.90 -17.65
CA ILE A 549 19.11 -14.92 -18.11
C ILE A 549 18.15 -15.52 -19.13
N LEU A 550 16.86 -15.31 -18.90
CA LEU A 550 15.77 -15.67 -19.81
C LEU A 550 15.10 -14.41 -20.34
N ILE A 551 15.12 -14.24 -21.66
CA ILE A 551 14.41 -13.18 -22.40
C ILE A 551 13.41 -13.85 -23.32
N GLU A 552 12.13 -13.86 -22.93
CA GLU A 552 11.13 -14.68 -23.59
C GLU A 552 9.83 -13.93 -23.95
N ARG A 553 9.28 -14.21 -25.14
CA ARG A 553 7.95 -13.75 -25.56
C ARG A 553 7.75 -12.22 -25.49
N ASN A 554 8.82 -11.43 -25.60
CA ASN A 554 8.72 -9.98 -25.64
C ASN A 554 8.38 -9.50 -27.05
N ILE A 555 7.59 -8.44 -27.16
CA ILE A 555 7.18 -7.83 -28.43
C ILE A 555 7.66 -6.38 -28.43
N GLY A 556 8.57 -6.02 -29.34
CA GLY A 556 9.11 -4.66 -29.38
C GLY A 556 9.99 -4.36 -30.58
N GLY A 557 10.83 -3.33 -30.44
CA GLY A 557 11.66 -2.82 -31.52
C GLY A 557 11.55 -1.29 -31.66
N HIS A 558 11.65 -0.73 -32.87
CA HIS A 558 11.72 0.73 -33.06
C HIS A 558 12.74 1.40 -32.12
N SER A 559 13.92 0.81 -32.07
CA SER A 559 14.99 1.06 -31.10
C SER A 559 16.35 0.92 -31.78
N SER A 560 17.44 1.28 -31.10
CA SER A 560 18.77 1.11 -31.69
C SER A 560 19.12 -0.38 -31.90
N ARG A 561 18.74 -1.24 -30.96
CA ARG A 561 18.74 -2.71 -31.07
C ARG A 561 17.48 -3.28 -30.43
N GLY A 562 17.05 -4.48 -30.82
CA GLY A 562 15.93 -5.14 -30.15
C GLY A 562 16.35 -5.70 -28.80
N VAL A 563 17.07 -6.82 -28.83
CA VAL A 563 17.67 -7.43 -27.64
C VAL A 563 19.19 -7.36 -27.76
N GLU A 564 19.84 -6.84 -26.73
CA GLU A 564 21.30 -6.77 -26.59
C GLU A 564 21.70 -7.48 -25.31
N VAL A 565 22.37 -8.62 -25.44
CA VAL A 565 23.00 -9.33 -24.32
C VAL A 565 24.51 -9.27 -24.52
N ALA A 566 25.29 -8.88 -23.51
CA ALA A 566 26.73 -8.89 -23.61
C ALA A 566 27.45 -9.40 -22.36
N GLY A 567 28.54 -10.13 -22.57
CA GLY A 567 29.38 -10.68 -21.51
C GLY A 567 28.60 -11.47 -20.47
N SER A 568 27.64 -12.29 -20.90
CA SER A 568 26.70 -13.02 -20.04
C SER A 568 26.74 -14.53 -20.28
N GLN A 569 26.43 -15.31 -19.24
CA GLN A 569 26.42 -16.78 -19.27
C GLN A 569 25.02 -17.34 -19.05
N GLY A 570 24.74 -18.52 -19.62
CA GLY A 570 23.43 -19.17 -19.50
C GLY A 570 22.33 -18.32 -20.10
N VAL A 571 22.54 -17.86 -21.33
CA VAL A 571 21.68 -16.90 -22.02
C VAL A 571 20.61 -17.64 -22.82
N GLN A 572 19.34 -17.34 -22.56
CA GLN A 572 18.21 -17.85 -23.34
C GLN A 572 17.40 -16.67 -23.90
N VAL A 573 17.38 -16.51 -25.22
CA VAL A 573 16.58 -15.51 -25.93
C VAL A 573 15.60 -16.24 -26.83
N ARG A 574 14.33 -16.36 -26.41
CA ARG A 574 13.36 -17.22 -27.11
C ARG A 574 11.99 -16.62 -27.37
N GLY A 575 11.40 -16.93 -28.53
CA GLY A 575 10.01 -16.57 -28.83
C GLY A 575 9.72 -15.07 -28.90
N ASN A 576 10.73 -14.21 -29.04
CA ASN A 576 10.56 -12.76 -29.09
C ASN A 576 10.16 -12.29 -30.50
N CYS A 577 9.36 -11.22 -30.59
CA CYS A 577 9.00 -10.56 -31.85
C CYS A 577 9.61 -9.16 -31.87
N ILE A 578 10.65 -8.96 -32.70
CA ILE A 578 11.45 -7.75 -32.76
C ILE A 578 11.32 -7.10 -34.15
N THR A 579 10.97 -5.81 -34.20
CA THR A 579 10.74 -5.11 -35.48
C THR A 579 11.47 -3.76 -35.60
N ASN A 580 11.94 -3.42 -36.81
CA ASN A 580 12.38 -2.06 -37.16
C ASN A 580 13.48 -1.48 -36.26
N THR A 581 14.56 -2.23 -36.03
CA THR A 581 15.73 -1.78 -35.25
C THR A 581 16.73 -1.04 -36.13
N LEU A 582 17.55 -0.16 -35.54
CA LEU A 582 18.60 0.57 -36.29
C LEU A 582 19.76 -0.35 -36.68
N ASN A 583 20.18 -1.21 -35.75
CA ASN A 583 21.31 -2.12 -35.92
C ASN A 583 20.80 -3.56 -35.91
N TYR A 584 21.08 -4.30 -34.84
CA TYR A 584 20.71 -5.70 -34.68
C TYR A 584 19.25 -5.85 -34.25
N GLY A 585 18.57 -6.89 -34.75
CA GLY A 585 17.34 -7.36 -34.12
C GLY A 585 17.66 -7.96 -32.75
N ILE A 586 18.49 -9.00 -32.73
CA ILE A 586 19.01 -9.63 -31.53
C ILE A 586 20.54 -9.72 -31.64
N ILE A 587 21.25 -9.38 -30.56
CA ILE A 587 22.69 -9.61 -30.47
C ILE A 587 23.05 -10.23 -29.11
N VAL A 588 23.86 -11.28 -29.15
CA VAL A 588 24.62 -11.79 -28.00
C VAL A 588 26.10 -11.56 -28.29
N ASP A 589 26.77 -10.80 -27.44
CA ASP A 589 28.15 -10.38 -27.66
C ASP A 589 29.04 -10.69 -26.46
N ASN A 590 30.35 -10.70 -26.66
CA ASN A 590 31.28 -10.49 -25.58
C ASN A 590 31.33 -8.98 -25.28
N ALA A 591 31.26 -8.58 -24.01
CA ALA A 591 31.42 -7.18 -23.68
C ALA A 591 32.86 -6.75 -23.99
N ASN A 592 33.06 -5.67 -24.77
CA ASN A 592 34.38 -5.10 -25.12
C ASN A 592 35.30 -4.78 -23.91
N ALA A 593 34.81 -4.92 -22.68
CA ALA A 593 35.47 -4.60 -21.43
C ALA A 593 36.01 -5.82 -20.65
N VAL A 594 36.05 -7.03 -21.22
CA VAL A 594 36.42 -8.25 -20.48
C VAL A 594 37.45 -9.12 -21.21
N PRO A 595 38.69 -9.25 -20.70
CA PRO A 595 39.80 -9.85 -21.45
C PRO A 595 39.83 -11.39 -21.55
N GLU A 596 39.15 -12.14 -20.67
CA GLU A 596 39.41 -13.60 -20.52
C GLU A 596 38.14 -14.47 -20.34
N PHE A 597 37.08 -14.22 -21.14
CA PHE A 597 35.84 -15.03 -21.30
C PHE A 597 34.64 -14.78 -20.37
N PRO A 598 33.68 -13.89 -20.75
CA PRO A 598 32.43 -13.73 -20.00
C PRO A 598 31.14 -14.12 -20.76
N ALA A 599 31.17 -14.40 -22.06
CA ALA A 599 29.97 -14.78 -22.83
C ALA A 599 30.00 -16.26 -23.20
N ALA A 600 29.05 -17.04 -22.69
CA ALA A 600 28.96 -18.48 -22.97
C ALA A 600 27.53 -19.01 -22.87
N ASP A 601 27.31 -20.19 -23.45
CA ASP A 601 26.06 -20.94 -23.39
C ASP A 601 24.84 -20.10 -23.81
N ALA A 602 24.87 -19.63 -25.06
CA ALA A 602 23.85 -18.75 -25.61
C ALA A 602 22.88 -19.49 -26.55
N HIS A 603 21.60 -19.53 -26.18
CA HIS A 603 20.52 -20.12 -26.96
C HIS A 603 19.61 -19.01 -27.49
N VAL A 604 19.62 -18.79 -28.81
CA VAL A 604 18.75 -17.85 -29.51
C VAL A 604 17.79 -18.64 -30.39
N GLU A 605 16.55 -18.80 -29.93
CA GLU A 605 15.60 -19.72 -30.56
C GLU A 605 14.20 -19.18 -30.80
N ASN A 606 13.54 -19.64 -31.87
CA ASN A 606 12.12 -19.35 -32.13
C ASN A 606 11.76 -17.85 -32.16
N ASN A 607 12.73 -16.96 -32.43
CA ASN A 607 12.48 -15.52 -32.48
C ASN A 607 12.02 -15.10 -33.88
N LYS A 608 11.20 -14.06 -33.94
CA LYS A 608 10.79 -13.38 -35.17
C LYS A 608 11.43 -12.00 -35.21
N VAL A 609 12.40 -11.81 -36.10
CA VAL A 609 13.07 -10.53 -36.34
C VAL A 609 12.66 -9.98 -37.70
N MET A 610 12.16 -8.75 -37.74
CA MET A 610 11.76 -8.09 -38.99
C MET A 610 12.39 -6.70 -39.11
N ASP A 611 12.82 -6.36 -40.32
CA ASP A 611 13.23 -5.02 -40.70
C ASP A 611 14.41 -4.46 -39.86
N ALA A 612 15.35 -5.32 -39.49
CA ALA A 612 16.57 -4.91 -38.80
C ALA A 612 17.48 -4.09 -39.73
N GLY A 613 18.04 -3.01 -39.22
CA GLY A 613 18.81 -2.08 -40.04
C GLY A 613 20.17 -2.63 -40.49
N SER A 614 20.88 -3.38 -39.66
CA SER A 614 22.14 -4.05 -40.04
C SER A 614 21.96 -5.57 -40.11
N HIS A 615 21.96 -6.26 -38.98
CA HIS A 615 21.86 -7.72 -38.92
C HIS A 615 20.57 -8.17 -38.27
N GLY A 616 20.02 -9.30 -38.70
CA GLY A 616 18.87 -9.91 -38.01
C GLY A 616 19.26 -10.40 -36.61
N ILE A 617 20.14 -11.40 -36.57
CA ILE A 617 20.65 -12.03 -35.34
C ILE A 617 22.18 -12.03 -35.39
N GLY A 618 22.83 -11.67 -34.29
CA GLY A 618 24.29 -11.71 -34.13
C GLY A 618 24.74 -12.48 -32.90
N VAL A 619 25.77 -13.32 -33.02
CA VAL A 619 26.47 -13.98 -31.90
C VAL A 619 27.98 -13.78 -32.03
N ASN A 620 28.56 -12.93 -31.20
CA ASN A 620 29.94 -12.48 -31.35
C ASN A 620 30.80 -12.84 -30.13
N ALA A 621 31.95 -13.46 -30.37
CA ALA A 621 32.91 -13.88 -29.35
C ALA A 621 32.29 -14.68 -28.20
N VAL A 622 31.37 -15.60 -28.53
CA VAL A 622 30.67 -16.47 -27.56
C VAL A 622 31.18 -17.90 -27.66
N LEU A 623 31.41 -18.54 -26.51
CA LEU A 623 31.73 -19.97 -26.43
C LEU A 623 30.46 -20.77 -26.14
N GLY A 624 30.11 -21.73 -27.01
CA GLY A 624 28.89 -22.51 -26.86
C GLY A 624 27.67 -21.68 -27.22
N PHE A 625 27.11 -21.91 -28.42
CA PHE A 625 25.91 -21.19 -28.85
C PHE A 625 25.01 -22.00 -29.76
N GLU A 626 23.73 -21.66 -29.75
CA GLU A 626 22.71 -22.23 -30.61
C GLU A 626 21.85 -21.10 -31.20
N ILE A 627 21.73 -21.06 -32.53
CA ILE A 627 20.80 -20.18 -33.24
C ILE A 627 19.83 -21.08 -34.01
N ILE A 628 18.64 -21.30 -33.45
CA ILE A 628 17.72 -22.36 -33.91
C ILE A 628 16.30 -21.85 -34.18
N SER A 629 15.70 -22.27 -35.29
CA SER A 629 14.27 -22.02 -35.57
C SER A 629 13.84 -20.55 -35.56
N ASN A 630 14.77 -19.62 -35.84
CA ASN A 630 14.44 -18.20 -35.91
C ASN A 630 13.92 -17.82 -37.30
N LYS A 631 13.01 -16.84 -37.35
CA LYS A 631 12.53 -16.21 -38.57
C LYS A 631 13.06 -14.79 -38.68
N VAL A 632 13.95 -14.57 -39.64
CA VAL A 632 14.54 -13.26 -39.96
C VAL A 632 14.00 -12.77 -41.30
N LYS A 633 13.34 -11.61 -41.31
CA LYS A 633 12.79 -11.01 -42.52
C LYS A 633 13.35 -9.60 -42.72
N ASN A 634 13.80 -9.32 -43.95
CA ASN A 634 14.33 -8.01 -44.36
C ASN A 634 15.41 -7.44 -43.41
N PRO A 635 16.48 -8.18 -43.07
CA PRO A 635 17.65 -7.58 -42.42
C PRO A 635 18.37 -6.62 -43.39
N ALA A 636 19.37 -5.90 -42.90
CA ALA A 636 20.21 -4.97 -43.68
C ALA A 636 19.43 -3.82 -44.36
N ARG A 637 18.43 -3.24 -43.69
CA ARG A 637 17.62 -2.15 -44.27
C ARG A 637 18.32 -0.79 -44.36
N VAL A 638 19.37 -0.55 -43.57
CA VAL A 638 20.04 0.77 -43.52
C VAL A 638 21.55 0.70 -43.74
N SER A 639 22.16 -0.47 -43.62
CA SER A 639 23.59 -0.68 -43.87
C SER A 639 23.84 -2.03 -44.56
N SER A 640 25.06 -2.25 -45.06
CA SER A 640 25.49 -3.60 -45.44
C SER A 640 25.45 -4.49 -44.20
N GLY A 641 24.77 -5.63 -44.30
CA GLY A 641 24.53 -6.55 -43.20
C GLY A 641 24.11 -7.93 -43.69
N VAL A 642 23.79 -8.83 -42.76
CA VAL A 642 23.43 -10.22 -43.05
C VAL A 642 22.25 -10.66 -42.20
N GLY A 643 21.59 -11.76 -42.56
CA GLY A 643 20.50 -12.29 -41.74
C GLY A 643 20.96 -12.78 -40.37
N ILE A 644 21.89 -13.72 -40.36
CA ILE A 644 22.49 -14.28 -39.16
C ILE A 644 24.01 -14.10 -39.24
N LEU A 645 24.60 -13.51 -38.22
CA LEU A 645 26.04 -13.33 -38.07
C LEU A 645 26.54 -14.11 -36.86
N PHE A 646 27.63 -14.84 -37.02
CA PHE A 646 28.45 -15.27 -35.89
C PHE A 646 29.92 -14.99 -36.16
N SER A 647 30.62 -14.36 -35.21
CA SER A 647 31.98 -13.87 -35.43
C SER A 647 32.85 -14.06 -34.20
N GLY A 648 34.00 -14.69 -34.35
CA GLY A 648 34.90 -15.00 -33.23
C GLY A 648 34.30 -15.96 -32.18
N SER A 649 33.20 -16.62 -32.52
CA SER A 649 32.45 -17.55 -31.65
C SER A 649 32.79 -19.01 -31.99
N ASP A 650 32.73 -19.89 -30.99
CA ASP A 650 33.12 -21.30 -31.11
C ASP A 650 32.11 -22.25 -30.44
N ALA A 651 32.18 -23.55 -30.76
CA ALA A 651 31.29 -24.61 -30.28
C ALA A 651 29.79 -24.31 -30.57
N GLY A 652 29.50 -23.85 -31.78
CA GLY A 652 28.17 -23.37 -32.17
C GLY A 652 27.34 -24.31 -33.03
N LEU A 653 26.00 -24.15 -32.98
CA LEU A 653 25.04 -24.75 -33.91
C LEU A 653 24.12 -23.68 -34.52
N VAL A 654 23.99 -23.67 -35.85
CA VAL A 654 23.04 -22.83 -36.58
C VAL A 654 22.13 -23.71 -37.42
N SER A 655 20.86 -23.86 -37.02
CA SER A 655 19.94 -24.86 -37.57
C SER A 655 18.51 -24.36 -37.73
N THR A 656 17.80 -24.87 -38.73
CA THR A 656 16.34 -24.70 -38.86
C THR A 656 15.85 -23.24 -38.95
N ASN A 657 16.71 -22.27 -39.24
CA ASN A 657 16.33 -20.87 -39.34
C ASN A 657 15.73 -20.55 -40.72
N SER A 658 14.86 -19.55 -40.78
CA SER A 658 14.32 -18.99 -42.02
C SER A 658 14.80 -17.56 -42.19
N VAL A 659 15.53 -17.27 -43.28
CA VAL A 659 15.98 -15.92 -43.64
C VAL A 659 15.40 -15.52 -44.98
N THR A 660 14.58 -14.47 -45.01
CA THR A 660 13.97 -13.93 -46.24
C THR A 660 14.38 -12.47 -46.44
N ALA A 661 14.90 -12.13 -47.61
CA ALA A 661 15.28 -10.76 -47.96
C ALA A 661 15.28 -10.50 -49.47
N SER A 662 15.01 -9.26 -49.90
CA SER A 662 15.07 -8.89 -51.32
C SER A 662 16.52 -8.83 -51.85
N SER A 663 17.49 -8.48 -51.01
CA SER A 663 18.91 -8.43 -51.37
C SER A 663 19.78 -8.50 -50.11
N LEU A 664 20.62 -9.54 -50.00
CA LEU A 664 21.70 -9.61 -49.01
C LEU A 664 22.97 -10.12 -49.67
N PRO A 665 24.16 -9.69 -49.20
CA PRO A 665 25.41 -10.33 -49.60
C PRO A 665 25.42 -11.82 -49.19
N PHE A 666 24.95 -12.11 -47.97
CA PHE A 666 24.82 -13.45 -47.41
C PHE A 666 23.66 -13.50 -46.41
N SER A 667 22.97 -14.63 -46.34
CA SER A 667 21.91 -14.84 -45.35
C SER A 667 22.46 -15.26 -44.00
N ILE A 668 23.50 -16.10 -43.99
CA ILE A 668 24.21 -16.55 -42.80
C ILE A 668 25.71 -16.28 -43.02
N THR A 669 26.41 -15.67 -42.08
CA THR A 669 27.86 -15.45 -42.17
C THR A 669 28.54 -15.87 -40.88
N GLY A 670 29.58 -16.69 -41.03
CA GLY A 670 30.49 -17.10 -39.98
C GLY A 670 31.91 -16.60 -40.22
N ILE A 671 32.46 -15.85 -39.28
CA ILE A 671 33.85 -15.39 -39.31
C ILE A 671 34.59 -16.03 -38.15
N GLY A 672 35.43 -17.03 -38.42
CA GLY A 672 36.20 -17.70 -37.40
C GLY A 672 37.35 -16.84 -36.87
N GLY A 673 37.66 -17.03 -35.58
CA GLY A 673 38.91 -16.55 -35.00
C GLY A 673 40.12 -17.33 -35.55
N SER A 674 41.34 -16.88 -35.22
CA SER A 674 42.60 -17.50 -35.64
C SER A 674 42.82 -18.94 -35.15
N ASN A 675 41.94 -19.43 -34.26
CA ASN A 675 41.95 -20.78 -33.70
C ASN A 675 40.65 -21.48 -34.12
N SER A 676 40.69 -22.79 -34.35
CA SER A 676 39.61 -23.60 -34.95
C SER A 676 38.21 -23.21 -34.50
N THR A 677 37.29 -22.98 -35.45
CA THR A 677 35.87 -22.78 -35.16
C THR A 677 35.12 -24.09 -35.36
N ASN A 678 34.76 -24.76 -34.27
CA ASN A 678 33.94 -25.96 -34.24
C ASN A 678 32.45 -25.59 -34.28
N THR A 679 32.05 -24.86 -35.32
CA THR A 679 30.67 -24.39 -35.51
C THR A 679 30.03 -25.14 -36.68
N ARG A 680 28.84 -25.72 -36.42
CA ARG A 680 28.05 -26.45 -37.41
C ARG A 680 26.91 -25.59 -37.95
N VAL A 681 26.88 -25.40 -39.27
CA VAL A 681 25.71 -24.84 -39.97
C VAL A 681 25.04 -25.99 -40.73
N THR A 682 23.78 -26.27 -40.41
CA THR A 682 23.02 -27.39 -40.99
C THR A 682 22.22 -26.95 -42.22
N LEU A 683 21.68 -27.95 -42.93
CA LEU A 683 21.00 -27.79 -44.22
C LEU A 683 19.51 -27.45 -44.13
N ASP A 684 18.93 -27.65 -42.96
CA ASP A 684 17.53 -27.36 -42.68
C ASP A 684 17.26 -25.85 -42.49
N ASN A 685 18.27 -24.99 -42.69
CA ASN A 685 18.08 -23.55 -42.79
C ASN A 685 17.44 -23.18 -44.14
N ARG A 686 16.30 -22.48 -44.12
CA ARG A 686 15.56 -22.02 -45.30
C ARG A 686 15.95 -20.58 -45.66
N ILE A 687 16.27 -20.34 -46.93
CA ILE A 687 16.71 -19.03 -47.43
C ILE A 687 15.91 -18.64 -48.67
N GLU A 688 15.45 -17.39 -48.71
CA GLU A 688 14.65 -16.86 -49.81
C GLU A 688 15.09 -15.44 -50.21
N GLY A 689 15.33 -15.22 -51.51
CA GLY A 689 15.73 -13.91 -52.05
C GLY A 689 16.52 -13.97 -53.37
N VAL A 690 16.36 -12.96 -54.23
CA VAL A 690 16.88 -12.96 -55.62
C VAL A 690 18.43 -12.97 -55.70
N ASN A 691 19.12 -12.55 -54.63
CA ASN A 691 20.58 -12.46 -54.57
C ASN A 691 21.19 -13.06 -53.28
N THR A 692 20.41 -13.76 -52.45
CA THR A 692 20.86 -14.28 -51.17
C THR A 692 21.75 -15.52 -51.34
N ARG A 693 23.04 -15.41 -51.04
CA ARG A 693 23.94 -16.58 -50.88
C ARG A 693 23.67 -17.24 -49.52
N LEU A 694 23.74 -18.59 -49.47
CA LEU A 694 23.38 -19.35 -48.26
C LEU A 694 24.27 -18.95 -47.08
N ALA A 695 25.58 -19.19 -47.20
CA ALA A 695 26.52 -18.74 -46.20
C ALA A 695 27.92 -18.40 -46.74
N SER A 696 28.65 -17.61 -45.95
CA SER A 696 30.11 -17.44 -46.06
C SER A 696 30.74 -17.87 -44.74
N LEU A 697 31.63 -18.84 -44.78
CA LEU A 697 32.39 -19.33 -43.63
C LEU A 697 33.89 -19.15 -43.91
N THR A 698 34.58 -18.43 -43.04
CA THR A 698 36.04 -18.24 -43.12
C THR A 698 36.69 -18.71 -41.81
N GLY A 699 37.52 -19.75 -41.83
CA GLY A 699 38.25 -20.25 -40.65
C GLY A 699 38.49 -21.77 -40.69
N ALA A 700 39.55 -22.25 -40.04
CA ALA A 700 39.84 -23.68 -39.93
C ALA A 700 38.80 -24.39 -39.04
N GLY A 701 38.35 -25.59 -39.42
CA GLY A 701 37.42 -26.43 -38.62
C GLY A 701 35.93 -26.24 -38.89
N THR A 702 35.53 -25.30 -39.75
CA THR A 702 34.12 -25.12 -40.17
C THR A 702 33.74 -26.13 -41.26
N SER A 703 32.60 -26.81 -41.12
CA SER A 703 32.12 -27.78 -42.11
C SER A 703 30.70 -27.48 -42.58
N TYR A 704 30.49 -27.52 -43.90
CA TYR A 704 29.15 -27.54 -44.51
C TYR A 704 28.60 -28.97 -44.58
N GLY A 705 27.30 -29.15 -44.32
CA GLY A 705 26.55 -30.20 -45.01
C GLY A 705 26.23 -29.75 -46.45
N ASN A 706 26.07 -30.67 -47.42
CA ASN A 706 25.80 -30.36 -48.84
C ASN A 706 24.36 -29.85 -49.11
N ILE A 707 24.18 -28.76 -49.88
CA ILE A 707 23.00 -27.86 -49.86
C ILE A 707 21.97 -28.13 -50.97
N GLU A 708 20.66 -28.01 -50.65
CA GLU A 708 19.54 -27.90 -51.61
C GLU A 708 19.11 -26.42 -51.79
N TYR A 709 19.00 -25.97 -53.05
CA TYR A 709 18.47 -24.65 -53.41
C TYR A 709 17.04 -24.80 -53.95
N THR A 710 16.08 -24.02 -53.40
CA THR A 710 14.77 -23.82 -54.05
C THR A 710 14.77 -22.41 -54.63
N VAL A 711 14.78 -22.32 -55.96
CA VAL A 711 14.75 -21.06 -56.74
C VAL A 711 13.37 -20.43 -56.72
#